data_AF-A0AAN8IDA7-F1
#
_entry.id   AF-A0AAN8IDA7-F1
#
_cell.length_a   1.000
_cell.length_b   1.000
_cell.length_c   1.000
_cell.angle_alpha   90.00
_cell.angle_beta   90.00
_cell.angle_gamma   90.00
#
_symmetry.space_group_name_H-M   'P 1'
#
loop_
_entity.id
_entity.type
_entity.pdbx_description
1 polymer ?
#
loop_
_entity_poly.entity_id
_entity_poly.type
_entity_poly.pdbx_seq_one_letter_code
_entity_poly.pdbx_strand_id
1 'polypeptide(L)'
;MDTVVFLALAVLAAVFIVSLIVLLVMCQRRRMQIRSFKLASASAGFSKLRNENLDGHIMQLSPLIAQALDKNTWVYDVTGLLQHCVAVLRLCHQLTDQLAAVPLQHASPQLNHMLCQATLRVMPRFDDLLSAVASPAVDIRVLEARATALATVCWALYLPFSLISQKYREAMGEPLQQMDHHLDALRHAAEIAERANLGKLELDWSHLDAVAENVAAQEAARIATETTPLVDPTENIAIVGDAVTESADGLLMCLHLVTICPRYLTDGDFAMASIRDAVGEALGTKSPDEIRNICLIAHVDHGKTCFADSLVSTNAIISARMAGKLRFLDNREDEQTRGITMKASGISLLYGPMLVNLMDSPGHIDFSSEVTSALLLSDIALLLVDVVEGVCSQTEVLLRQAVTHGQTVILVINKMDRLRVELKMDATEAYTHIVRLLEAVNSCVSQVIQGFMLEDNSTESIEEVEAALSFSPTKGNVIFSSAIHCYAFGVDDFAEVYAEKLKIPKPELCNALFGDFYVAGGKIKVSKLGVTIKSRRINDAFDEGMRAWLPLPVACFKACARAPSARTAFRNSHRMQYLVGNKENHPLTKAIQDCSPGGPTVALVVKFVRFEDRKLAVCRIFSGQISAGARLYVLGRKALKEGCEALKVAVESVWALRGRDLLPLEKATAGVICAIDAQGLVQNATLCSEAVSQGLDAISVGLKQGEPLVRVSVNTANLEDMDRLKEDLKVLSVLDPSLRVLELDNGELAMVTAGEVHLQKCLKDLEDLGFTDLEVSKPIVPFLETIIPDTQLTSAQIQDQVTECRVRGESLYIRLRVVPLPDEVVNLLEKSAEMLHSFRRGNVEEAAFSDFRSKLLNICEEHLPSCRGSWWYKKKSEFGVRPFDPAIVSGFELFVTAGPLCHEVMRGVAVVVEEWFVDEEDAAIAGQLMTAVRDTCRAAAKKVALRLVAAMYRCTVTTASQALGKVHAVLAQRKAKVSNEDINEATGLFEVTAMMPVVESFSFCDHLRKNTSGMASAQLEFSHWQLIDEDPYWQPTTQEEMEEYGEKGDSPNHARGYMDAVRRRKGLPTDDVIVVSAEKQRNLTKNK
;
A
#
# COMPACT_ATOMS: atom_id res chain seq x y z
N MET A 1 -31.57 42.71 -34.66
CA MET A 1 -31.19 42.54 -33.24
C MET A 1 -32.39 42.72 -32.32
N ASP A 2 -33.24 43.73 -32.55
CA ASP A 2 -34.40 43.99 -31.68
C ASP A 2 -35.45 42.86 -31.65
N THR A 3 -35.65 42.13 -32.75
CA THR A 3 -36.55 40.96 -32.79
C THR A 3 -36.06 39.77 -31.96
N VAL A 4 -34.74 39.57 -31.84
CA VAL A 4 -34.17 38.47 -31.03
C VAL A 4 -34.24 38.81 -29.53
N VAL A 5 -34.07 40.09 -29.19
CA VAL A 5 -34.20 40.58 -27.81
C VAL A 5 -35.66 40.53 -27.35
N PHE A 6 -36.62 40.88 -28.23
CA PHE A 6 -38.06 40.73 -27.93
C PHE A 6 -38.48 39.26 -27.80
N LEU A 7 -37.93 38.35 -28.62
CA LEU A 7 -38.21 36.92 -28.51
C LEU A 7 -37.63 36.34 -27.21
N ALA A 8 -36.41 36.74 -26.83
CA ALA A 8 -35.79 36.31 -25.58
C ALA A 8 -36.54 36.84 -24.35
N LEU A 9 -37.01 38.09 -24.38
CA LEU A 9 -37.83 38.67 -23.30
C LEU A 9 -39.23 38.04 -23.23
N ALA A 10 -39.83 37.67 -24.37
CA ALA A 10 -41.10 36.96 -24.40
C ALA A 10 -40.98 35.52 -23.84
N VAL A 11 -39.88 34.82 -24.16
CA VAL A 11 -39.59 33.49 -23.59
C VAL A 11 -39.32 33.58 -22.09
N LEU A 12 -38.56 34.58 -21.63
CA LEU A 12 -38.33 34.80 -20.20
C LEU A 12 -39.62 35.14 -19.45
N ALA A 13 -40.48 35.98 -20.03
CA ALA A 13 -41.79 36.30 -19.47
C ALA A 13 -42.71 35.07 -19.40
N ALA A 14 -42.73 34.25 -20.45
CA ALA A 14 -43.51 33.00 -20.47
C ALA A 14 -43.01 32.00 -19.42
N VAL A 15 -41.69 31.83 -19.27
CA VAL A 15 -41.10 30.96 -18.24
C VAL A 15 -41.41 31.48 -16.83
N PHE A 16 -41.41 32.80 -16.62
CA PHE A 16 -41.74 33.39 -15.32
C PHE A 16 -43.24 33.23 -14.98
N ILE A 17 -44.13 33.41 -15.96
CA ILE A 17 -45.57 33.25 -15.79
C ILE A 17 -45.92 31.78 -15.51
N VAL A 18 -45.32 30.83 -16.24
CA VAL A 18 -45.52 29.38 -16.01
C VAL A 18 -44.97 28.96 -14.64
N SER A 19 -43.81 29.48 -14.25
CA SER A 19 -43.24 29.21 -12.91
C SER A 19 -44.10 29.77 -11.78
N LEU A 20 -44.71 30.95 -11.97
CA LEU A 20 -45.62 31.57 -11.00
C LEU A 20 -46.94 30.80 -10.89
N ILE A 21 -47.48 30.31 -12.01
CA ILE A 21 -48.70 29.48 -12.03
C ILE A 21 -48.46 28.14 -11.33
N VAL A 22 -47.33 27.47 -11.60
CA VAL A 22 -46.95 26.22 -10.90
C VAL A 22 -46.79 26.46 -9.40
N LEU A 23 -46.14 27.54 -9.00
CA LEU A 23 -45.98 27.89 -7.58
C LEU A 23 -47.32 28.18 -6.90
N LEU A 24 -48.25 28.86 -7.59
CA LEU A 24 -49.59 29.16 -7.08
C LEU A 24 -50.45 27.89 -6.99
N VAL A 25 -50.37 26.99 -7.98
CA VAL A 25 -51.07 25.68 -7.97
C VAL A 25 -50.51 24.78 -6.86
N MET A 26 -49.19 24.73 -6.67
CA MET A 26 -48.56 23.99 -5.57
C MET A 26 -48.96 24.56 -4.21
N CYS A 27 -48.99 25.89 -4.06
CA CYS A 27 -49.45 26.55 -2.83
C CYS A 27 -50.95 26.34 -2.56
N GLN A 28 -51.80 26.32 -3.59
CA GLN A 28 -53.23 26.01 -3.46
C GLN A 28 -53.48 24.53 -3.12
N ARG A 29 -52.77 23.59 -3.78
CA ARG A 29 -52.84 22.15 -3.45
C ARG A 29 -52.38 21.87 -2.01
N ARG A 30 -51.28 22.50 -1.59
CA ARG A 30 -50.76 22.43 -0.22
C ARG A 30 -51.73 23.00 0.81
N ARG A 31 -52.50 24.05 0.48
CA ARG A 31 -53.57 24.59 1.36
C ARG A 31 -54.82 23.71 1.41
N MET A 32 -55.17 23.03 0.32
CA MET A 32 -56.36 22.15 0.24
C MET A 32 -56.13 20.82 0.98
N GLN A 33 -54.95 20.20 0.85
CA GLN A 33 -54.63 18.91 1.50
C GLN A 33 -54.47 19.02 3.02
N ILE A 34 -53.99 20.17 3.54
CA ILE A 34 -53.90 20.42 5.00
C ILE A 34 -55.30 20.53 5.64
N ARG A 35 -56.34 20.87 4.87
CA ARG A 35 -57.73 20.96 5.36
C ARG A 35 -58.46 19.62 5.31
N SER A 36 -58.19 18.76 4.33
CA SER A 36 -58.88 17.47 4.17
C SER A 36 -58.42 16.39 5.15
N PHE A 37 -57.17 16.46 5.65
CA PHE A 37 -56.62 15.42 6.54
C PHE A 37 -56.95 15.60 8.03
N LYS A 38 -57.55 16.73 8.45
CA LYS A 38 -58.01 16.95 9.84
C LYS A 38 -59.30 16.21 10.21
N LEU A 39 -59.91 15.48 9.28
CA LEU A 39 -61.20 14.80 9.46
C LEU A 39 -61.14 13.27 9.43
N ALA A 40 -59.96 12.66 9.24
CA ALA A 40 -59.85 11.22 8.96
C ALA A 40 -58.77 10.48 9.77
N SER A 41 -58.55 10.85 11.03
CA SER A 41 -57.71 10.05 11.94
C SER A 41 -58.54 9.52 13.12
N ALA A 42 -59.36 8.52 12.84
CA ALA A 42 -59.91 7.64 13.87
C ALA A 42 -59.62 6.19 13.45
N SER A 43 -58.98 5.45 14.35
CA SER A 43 -58.60 4.03 14.29
C SER A 43 -57.36 3.64 13.48
N ALA A 44 -56.21 3.55 14.17
CA ALA A 44 -55.16 2.61 13.81
C ALA A 44 -54.91 1.71 15.04
N GLY A 45 -55.17 0.41 14.89
CA GLY A 45 -54.97 -0.62 15.90
C GLY A 45 -53.82 -1.55 15.52
N PHE A 46 -53.17 -2.14 16.53
CA PHE A 46 -52.04 -3.06 16.41
C PHE A 46 -52.37 -4.30 15.57
N SER A 47 -51.45 -4.75 14.70
CA SER A 47 -51.57 -6.09 14.10
C SER A 47 -50.21 -6.79 13.91
N LYS A 48 -50.22 -8.11 14.11
CA LYS A 48 -49.08 -9.03 13.98
C LYS A 48 -49.04 -9.63 12.57
N LEU A 49 -47.87 -9.69 11.95
CA LEU A 49 -47.66 -10.33 10.63
C LEU A 49 -47.01 -11.72 10.78
N ARG A 50 -47.59 -12.74 10.13
CA ARG A 50 -47.01 -14.09 9.91
C ARG A 50 -46.97 -14.35 8.39
N ASN A 51 -46.06 -15.25 7.96
CA ASN A 51 -45.96 -15.71 6.57
C ASN A 51 -47.29 -16.28 6.02
N GLU A 52 -48.11 -16.86 6.88
CA GLU A 52 -49.42 -17.45 6.56
C GLU A 52 -50.49 -16.41 6.15
N ASN A 53 -50.28 -15.12 6.42
CA ASN A 53 -51.23 -14.03 6.10
C ASN A 53 -50.98 -13.38 4.72
N LEU A 54 -50.06 -13.94 3.93
CA LEU A 54 -49.78 -13.53 2.55
C LEU A 54 -50.52 -14.48 1.60
N ASP A 55 -51.74 -14.14 1.21
CA ASP A 55 -52.58 -14.99 0.35
C ASP A 55 -51.87 -15.37 -0.96
N GLY A 56 -51.98 -16.66 -1.31
CA GLY A 56 -51.12 -17.44 -2.21
C GLY A 56 -51.20 -17.14 -3.72
N HIS A 57 -51.35 -15.88 -4.13
CA HIS A 57 -51.26 -15.49 -5.54
C HIS A 57 -50.12 -14.50 -5.87
N ILE A 58 -49.20 -14.24 -4.93
CA ILE A 58 -48.07 -13.32 -5.15
C ILE A 58 -46.75 -14.02 -4.75
N MET A 59 -45.88 -14.19 -5.75
CA MET A 59 -44.41 -14.42 -5.75
C MET A 59 -43.76 -15.32 -4.68
N GLN A 60 -42.93 -16.25 -5.15
CA GLN A 60 -41.74 -16.70 -4.41
C GLN A 60 -40.92 -15.45 -4.04
N LEU A 61 -40.89 -15.11 -2.75
CA LEU A 61 -40.05 -14.05 -2.22
C LEU A 61 -38.60 -14.27 -2.66
N SER A 62 -37.88 -13.17 -2.96
CA SER A 62 -36.43 -13.19 -3.13
C SER A 62 -35.79 -14.00 -1.97
N PRO A 63 -34.75 -14.83 -2.23
CA PRO A 63 -34.10 -15.66 -1.20
C PRO A 63 -33.64 -14.86 0.02
N LEU A 64 -33.34 -13.57 -0.16
CA LEU A 64 -32.96 -12.63 0.90
C LEU A 64 -34.13 -12.29 1.84
N ILE A 65 -35.35 -12.17 1.31
CA ILE A 65 -36.55 -11.88 2.12
C ILE A 65 -37.01 -13.13 2.84
N ALA A 66 -36.91 -14.31 2.20
CA ALA A 66 -37.17 -15.59 2.85
C ALA A 66 -36.16 -15.82 3.99
N GLN A 67 -34.86 -15.57 3.79
CA GLN A 67 -33.83 -15.64 4.83
C GLN A 67 -34.03 -14.62 5.96
N ALA A 68 -34.52 -13.42 5.66
CA ALA A 68 -34.78 -12.38 6.66
C ALA A 68 -35.98 -12.73 7.55
N LEU A 69 -37.01 -13.37 6.98
CA LEU A 69 -38.22 -13.80 7.69
C LEU A 69 -38.07 -15.17 8.39
N ASP A 70 -37.17 -16.04 7.93
CA ASP A 70 -36.92 -17.38 8.49
C ASP A 70 -36.22 -17.38 9.86
N LYS A 71 -35.65 -16.25 10.30
CA LYS A 71 -34.91 -16.19 11.57
C LYS A 71 -35.78 -16.14 12.84
N ASN A 72 -37.11 -16.29 12.73
CA ASN A 72 -38.04 -16.26 13.88
C ASN A 72 -37.91 -15.01 14.79
N THR A 73 -37.25 -13.95 14.30
CA THR A 73 -37.16 -12.67 14.98
C THR A 73 -38.42 -11.87 14.68
N TRP A 74 -39.27 -11.73 15.70
CA TRP A 74 -40.46 -10.88 15.65
C TRP A 74 -40.08 -9.45 15.26
N VAL A 75 -40.57 -8.97 14.12
CA VAL A 75 -40.58 -7.52 13.84
C VAL A 75 -41.83 -6.97 14.51
N TYR A 76 -41.69 -6.48 15.74
CA TYR A 76 -42.74 -5.72 16.41
C TYR A 76 -42.85 -4.35 15.75
N ASP A 77 -43.87 -4.14 14.92
CA ASP A 77 -44.19 -2.82 14.39
C ASP A 77 -44.93 -2.01 15.46
N VAL A 78 -44.18 -1.36 16.34
CA VAL A 78 -44.71 -0.47 17.38
C VAL A 78 -45.32 0.81 16.77
N THR A 79 -45.12 1.05 15.46
CA THR A 79 -45.42 2.31 14.78
C THR A 79 -46.53 2.23 13.72
N GLY A 80 -46.89 1.03 13.26
CA GLY A 80 -47.80 0.79 12.12
C GLY A 80 -47.20 1.07 10.74
N LEU A 81 -45.91 1.40 10.64
CA LEU A 81 -45.27 1.89 9.41
C LEU A 81 -44.86 0.78 8.45
N LEU A 82 -44.62 -0.43 8.95
CA LEU A 82 -44.23 -1.57 8.12
C LEU A 82 -45.36 -1.94 7.16
N GLN A 83 -46.61 -1.78 7.59
CA GLN A 83 -47.78 -2.02 6.76
C GLN A 83 -47.85 -1.09 5.56
N HIS A 84 -47.54 0.19 5.76
CA HIS A 84 -47.48 1.17 4.68
C HIS A 84 -46.34 0.87 3.69
N CYS A 85 -45.19 0.40 4.18
CA CYS A 85 -44.08 -0.01 3.32
C CYS A 85 -44.43 -1.23 2.47
N VAL A 86 -45.05 -2.24 3.08
CA VAL A 86 -45.51 -3.44 2.37
C VAL A 86 -46.61 -3.10 1.36
N ALA A 87 -47.50 -2.16 1.69
CA ALA A 87 -48.52 -1.68 0.75
C ALA A 87 -47.91 -0.94 -0.45
N VAL A 88 -46.93 -0.06 -0.23
CA VAL A 88 -46.18 0.60 -1.32
C VAL A 88 -45.50 -0.42 -2.22
N LEU A 89 -44.85 -1.45 -1.65
CA LEU A 89 -44.21 -2.53 -2.42
C LEU A 89 -45.22 -3.33 -3.25
N ARG A 90 -46.38 -3.66 -2.69
CA ARG A 90 -47.47 -4.35 -3.41
C ARG A 90 -48.00 -3.52 -4.58
N LEU A 91 -48.23 -2.23 -4.36
CA LEU A 91 -48.70 -1.30 -5.39
C LEU A 91 -47.66 -1.11 -6.50
N CYS A 92 -46.37 -1.04 -6.15
CA CYS A 92 -45.27 -0.99 -7.13
C CYS A 92 -45.22 -2.24 -8.00
N HIS A 93 -45.38 -3.42 -7.40
CA HIS A 93 -45.43 -4.67 -8.15
C HIS A 93 -46.66 -4.73 -9.08
N GLN A 94 -47.83 -4.37 -8.56
CA GLN A 94 -49.07 -4.30 -9.35
C GLN A 94 -48.93 -3.33 -10.54
N LEU A 95 -48.31 -2.17 -10.35
CA LEU A 95 -48.05 -1.20 -11.42
C LEU A 95 -47.05 -1.76 -12.45
N THR A 96 -46.03 -2.48 -11.99
CA THR A 96 -45.02 -3.10 -12.87
C THR A 96 -45.65 -4.21 -13.74
N ASP A 97 -46.49 -5.05 -13.15
CA ASP A 97 -47.21 -6.10 -13.87
C ASP A 97 -48.23 -5.52 -14.86
N GLN A 98 -48.94 -4.46 -14.47
CA GLN A 98 -49.86 -3.76 -15.36
C GLN A 98 -49.15 -3.07 -16.53
N LEU A 99 -47.96 -2.51 -16.30
CA LEU A 99 -47.10 -1.96 -17.35
C LEU A 99 -46.59 -3.05 -18.31
N ALA A 100 -46.23 -4.22 -17.78
CA ALA A 100 -45.80 -5.38 -18.58
C ALA A 100 -46.95 -6.00 -19.39
N ALA A 101 -48.20 -5.89 -18.92
CA ALA A 101 -49.39 -6.43 -19.57
C ALA A 101 -49.94 -5.56 -20.72
N VAL A 102 -49.32 -4.40 -21.02
CA VAL A 102 -49.71 -3.55 -22.16
C VAL A 102 -49.25 -4.21 -23.47
N PRO A 103 -50.17 -4.64 -24.37
CA PRO A 103 -49.79 -5.33 -25.60
C PRO A 103 -49.08 -4.38 -26.58
N LEU A 104 -47.78 -4.59 -26.77
CA LEU A 104 -46.85 -3.75 -27.55
C LEU A 104 -47.07 -3.77 -29.07
N GLN A 105 -48.07 -4.49 -29.57
CA GLN A 105 -48.27 -4.75 -31.01
C GLN A 105 -48.73 -3.51 -31.81
N HIS A 106 -49.10 -2.42 -31.14
CA HIS A 106 -49.46 -1.14 -31.76
C HIS A 106 -48.56 0.03 -31.29
N ALA A 107 -47.50 -0.24 -30.53
CA ALA A 107 -46.59 0.78 -30.00
C ALA A 107 -45.44 1.06 -30.99
N SER A 108 -45.05 2.34 -31.14
CA SER A 108 -43.88 2.69 -31.96
C SER A 108 -42.60 2.08 -31.36
N PRO A 109 -41.57 1.74 -32.17
CA PRO A 109 -40.31 1.19 -31.68
C PRO A 109 -39.63 2.07 -30.61
N GLN A 110 -39.80 3.40 -30.72
CA GLN A 110 -39.33 4.37 -29.73
C GLN A 110 -40.10 4.26 -28.41
N LEU A 111 -41.43 4.09 -28.44
CA LEU A 111 -42.23 3.89 -27.23
C LEU A 111 -41.87 2.59 -26.52
N ASN A 112 -41.59 1.53 -27.28
CA ASN A 112 -41.16 0.25 -26.73
C ASN A 112 -39.77 0.34 -26.07
N HIS A 113 -38.80 1.01 -26.72
CA HIS A 113 -37.49 1.28 -26.12
C HIS A 113 -37.58 2.14 -24.85
N MET A 114 -38.46 3.15 -24.84
CA MET A 114 -38.71 3.98 -23.65
C MET A 114 -39.36 3.17 -22.51
N LEU A 115 -40.28 2.26 -22.82
CA LEU A 115 -40.86 1.34 -21.84
C LEU A 115 -39.81 0.43 -21.23
N CYS A 116 -38.93 -0.19 -22.03
CA CYS A 116 -37.85 -1.02 -21.52
C CYS A 116 -36.85 -0.23 -20.64
N GLN A 117 -36.45 0.98 -21.06
CA GLN A 117 -35.59 1.84 -20.26
C GLN A 117 -36.26 2.32 -18.96
N ALA A 118 -37.57 2.54 -18.99
CA ALA A 118 -38.35 2.89 -17.81
C ALA A 118 -38.41 1.75 -16.79
N THR A 119 -38.69 0.52 -17.24
CA THR A 119 -38.72 -0.66 -16.36
C THR A 119 -37.34 -0.92 -15.73
N LEU A 120 -36.25 -0.74 -16.50
CA LEU A 120 -34.88 -0.83 -15.99
C LEU A 120 -34.52 0.23 -14.94
N ARG A 121 -35.22 1.37 -14.90
CA ARG A 121 -35.01 2.42 -13.87
C ARG A 121 -35.81 2.18 -12.60
N VAL A 122 -36.92 1.45 -12.69
CA VAL A 122 -37.80 1.13 -11.55
C VAL A 122 -37.23 -0.03 -10.72
N MET A 123 -36.72 -1.09 -11.37
CA MET A 123 -36.17 -2.28 -10.68
C MET A 123 -35.09 -1.98 -9.63
N PRO A 124 -34.01 -1.22 -9.93
CA PRO A 124 -32.96 -0.95 -8.95
C PRO A 124 -33.46 -0.20 -7.71
N ARG A 125 -34.41 0.73 -7.90
CA ARG A 125 -34.99 1.53 -6.80
C ARG A 125 -35.94 0.73 -5.93
N PHE A 126 -36.56 -0.30 -6.49
CA PHE A 126 -37.37 -1.26 -5.76
C PHE A 126 -36.49 -2.15 -4.87
N ASP A 127 -35.35 -2.62 -5.38
CA ASP A 127 -34.37 -3.39 -4.61
C ASP A 127 -33.73 -2.57 -3.47
N ASP A 128 -33.46 -1.29 -3.71
CA ASP A 128 -32.99 -0.36 -2.68
C ASP A 128 -34.02 -0.17 -1.56
N LEU A 129 -35.30 -0.10 -1.90
CA LEU A 129 -36.38 0.01 -0.91
C LEU A 129 -36.48 -1.27 -0.08
N LEU A 130 -36.37 -2.44 -0.71
CA LEU A 130 -36.36 -3.74 -0.03
C LEU A 130 -35.16 -3.90 0.91
N SER A 131 -33.98 -3.48 0.48
CA SER A 131 -32.76 -3.48 1.30
C SER A 131 -32.89 -2.57 2.53
N ALA A 132 -33.54 -1.41 2.39
CA ALA A 132 -33.80 -0.50 3.51
C ALA A 132 -34.77 -1.11 4.55
N VAL A 133 -35.78 -1.85 4.10
CA VAL A 133 -36.74 -2.54 4.98
C VAL A 133 -36.12 -3.77 5.66
N ALA A 134 -35.17 -4.44 5.01
CA ALA A 134 -34.48 -5.61 5.55
C ALA A 134 -33.35 -5.28 6.56
N SER A 135 -33.02 -4.00 6.74
CA SER A 135 -31.99 -3.55 7.68
C SER A 135 -32.43 -3.76 9.14
N PRO A 136 -31.54 -4.25 10.03
CA PRO A 136 -31.84 -4.41 11.46
C PRO A 136 -32.05 -3.06 12.19
N ALA A 137 -31.60 -1.95 11.60
CA ALA A 137 -31.89 -0.60 12.05
C ALA A 137 -32.54 0.18 10.90
N VAL A 138 -33.86 0.38 10.97
CA VAL A 138 -34.62 1.06 9.91
C VAL A 138 -34.59 2.57 10.16
N ASP A 139 -33.87 3.31 9.33
CA ASP A 139 -33.96 4.78 9.31
C ASP A 139 -35.20 5.20 8.49
N ILE A 140 -36.21 5.69 9.21
CA ILE A 140 -37.50 6.11 8.64
C ILE A 140 -37.32 7.19 7.55
N ARG A 141 -36.28 8.04 7.63
CA ARG A 141 -36.04 9.10 6.63
C ARG A 141 -35.49 8.54 5.33
N VAL A 142 -34.57 7.60 5.42
CA VAL A 142 -33.99 6.95 4.24
C VAL A 142 -35.08 6.13 3.53
N LEU A 143 -35.95 5.48 4.31
CA LEU A 143 -37.07 4.71 3.80
C LEU A 143 -38.11 5.59 3.10
N GLU A 144 -38.53 6.69 3.72
CA GLU A 144 -39.47 7.66 3.13
C GLU A 144 -38.92 8.29 1.84
N ALA A 145 -37.63 8.66 1.83
CA ALA A 145 -36.99 9.22 0.65
C ALA A 145 -36.93 8.23 -0.52
N ARG A 146 -36.58 6.96 -0.26
CA ARG A 146 -36.54 5.90 -1.29
C ARG A 146 -37.94 5.59 -1.83
N ALA A 147 -38.94 5.49 -0.97
CA ALA A 147 -40.32 5.23 -1.36
C ALA A 147 -40.90 6.41 -2.18
N THR A 148 -40.66 7.65 -1.75
CA THR A 148 -41.07 8.86 -2.48
C THR A 148 -40.44 8.92 -3.87
N ALA A 149 -39.16 8.61 -3.99
CA ALA A 149 -38.46 8.66 -5.27
C ALA A 149 -38.96 7.59 -6.24
N LEU A 150 -39.30 6.40 -5.75
CA LEU A 150 -39.89 5.33 -6.54
C LEU A 150 -41.28 5.73 -7.08
N ALA A 151 -42.15 6.26 -6.22
CA ALA A 151 -43.47 6.73 -6.64
C ALA A 151 -43.42 7.90 -7.62
N THR A 152 -42.47 8.82 -7.43
CA THR A 152 -42.26 9.95 -8.35
C THR A 152 -41.89 9.46 -9.75
N VAL A 153 -41.05 8.42 -9.83
CA VAL A 153 -40.73 7.78 -11.12
C VAL A 153 -41.98 7.12 -11.71
N CYS A 154 -42.78 6.40 -10.93
CA CYS A 154 -44.01 5.76 -11.41
C CYS A 154 -45.03 6.79 -11.96
N TRP A 155 -45.21 7.92 -11.28
CA TRP A 155 -46.06 9.03 -11.75
C TRP A 155 -45.50 9.71 -13.01
N ALA A 156 -44.18 9.90 -13.07
CA ALA A 156 -43.52 10.45 -14.26
C ALA A 156 -43.65 9.52 -15.48
N LEU A 157 -43.73 8.21 -15.26
CA LEU A 157 -43.99 7.22 -16.29
C LEU A 157 -45.46 7.21 -16.72
N TYR A 158 -46.42 7.36 -15.80
CA TYR A 158 -47.85 7.43 -16.13
C TYR A 158 -48.23 8.57 -17.10
N LEU A 159 -47.57 9.74 -16.98
CA LEU A 159 -47.85 10.93 -17.79
C LEU A 159 -47.72 10.73 -19.32
N PRO A 160 -46.61 10.19 -19.87
CA PRO A 160 -46.50 9.90 -21.30
C PRO A 160 -47.41 8.74 -21.77
N PHE A 161 -47.76 7.79 -20.90
CA PHE A 161 -48.72 6.71 -21.21
C PHE A 161 -50.18 7.14 -21.11
N SER A 162 -50.43 8.38 -20.70
CA SER A 162 -51.78 8.95 -20.63
C SER A 162 -52.41 9.20 -22.02
N LEU A 163 -51.63 9.02 -23.09
CA LEU A 163 -52.04 9.00 -24.50
C LEU A 163 -52.54 7.62 -24.97
N ILE A 164 -52.41 6.58 -24.13
CA ILE A 164 -52.90 5.21 -24.42
C ILE A 164 -54.39 5.10 -24.03
N SER A 165 -55.09 4.11 -24.61
CA SER A 165 -56.50 3.78 -24.36
C SER A 165 -56.94 4.01 -22.91
N GLN A 166 -58.09 4.68 -22.74
CA GLN A 166 -58.71 5.03 -21.46
C GLN A 166 -58.75 3.87 -20.45
N LYS A 167 -58.91 2.62 -20.92
CA LYS A 167 -58.88 1.40 -20.11
C LYS A 167 -57.61 1.23 -19.27
N TYR A 168 -56.44 1.57 -19.81
CA TYR A 168 -55.15 1.42 -19.09
C TYR A 168 -54.86 2.61 -18.17
N ARG A 169 -55.38 3.79 -18.53
CA ARG A 169 -55.32 5.01 -17.72
C ARG A 169 -56.11 4.86 -16.41
N GLU A 170 -57.32 4.32 -16.50
CA GLU A 170 -58.17 4.03 -15.34
C GLU A 170 -57.56 2.93 -14.44
N ALA A 171 -56.92 1.92 -15.03
CA ALA A 171 -56.31 0.81 -14.29
C ALA A 171 -55.08 1.19 -13.44
N MET A 172 -54.26 2.15 -13.89
CA MET A 172 -53.03 2.57 -13.18
C MET A 172 -53.25 3.77 -12.23
N GLY A 173 -54.30 4.57 -12.45
CA GLY A 173 -54.55 5.78 -11.66
C GLY A 173 -54.87 5.50 -10.19
N GLU A 174 -55.69 4.47 -9.91
CA GLU A 174 -56.09 4.12 -8.55
C GLU A 174 -54.91 3.58 -7.70
N PRO A 175 -54.05 2.66 -8.18
CA PRO A 175 -52.87 2.22 -7.42
C PRO A 175 -51.89 3.35 -7.11
N LEU A 176 -51.69 4.30 -8.04
CA LEU A 176 -50.82 5.46 -7.83
C LEU A 176 -51.36 6.39 -6.74
N GLN A 177 -52.68 6.62 -6.69
CA GLN A 177 -53.31 7.41 -5.65
C GLN A 177 -53.24 6.74 -4.27
N GLN A 178 -53.41 5.42 -4.21
CA GLN A 178 -53.23 4.64 -2.98
C GLN A 178 -51.77 4.68 -2.49
N MET A 179 -50.81 4.69 -3.42
CA MET A 179 -49.38 4.78 -3.08
C MET A 179 -49.02 6.13 -2.47
N ASP A 180 -49.57 7.23 -2.98
CA ASP A 180 -49.37 8.58 -2.41
C ASP A 180 -49.91 8.66 -0.97
N HIS A 181 -51.05 8.03 -0.69
CA HIS A 181 -51.61 7.97 0.66
C HIS A 181 -50.67 7.30 1.68
N HIS A 182 -50.01 6.20 1.28
CA HIS A 182 -49.05 5.51 2.14
C HIS A 182 -47.73 6.27 2.31
N LEU A 183 -47.29 7.01 1.30
CA LEU A 183 -46.11 7.89 1.40
C LEU A 183 -46.33 9.05 2.36
N ASP A 184 -47.52 9.64 2.37
CA ASP A 184 -47.84 10.72 3.29
C ASP A 184 -47.88 10.24 4.75
N ALA A 185 -48.30 8.99 5.00
CA ALA A 185 -48.20 8.37 6.32
C ALA A 185 -46.74 8.20 6.79
N LEU A 186 -45.85 7.75 5.88
CA LEU A 186 -44.41 7.62 6.17
C LEU A 186 -43.74 8.98 6.46
N ARG A 187 -44.08 10.01 5.69
CA ARG A 187 -43.62 11.39 5.92
C ARG A 187 -44.03 11.91 7.28
N HIS A 188 -45.28 11.69 7.66
CA HIS A 188 -45.76 12.16 8.94
C HIS A 188 -45.05 11.48 10.11
N ALA A 189 -44.76 10.19 9.99
CA ALA A 189 -43.98 9.46 11.00
C ALA A 189 -42.52 9.91 11.07
N ALA A 190 -41.89 10.20 9.93
CA ALA A 190 -40.54 10.78 9.89
C ALA A 190 -40.47 12.14 10.61
N GLU A 191 -41.49 12.99 10.41
CA GLU A 191 -41.58 14.29 11.09
C GLU A 191 -41.82 14.16 12.60
N ILE A 192 -42.61 13.17 13.04
CA ILE A 192 -42.85 12.90 14.47
C ILE A 192 -41.55 12.39 15.14
N ALA A 193 -40.82 11.48 14.49
CA ALA A 193 -39.53 11.00 14.97
C ALA A 193 -38.49 12.15 15.07
N GLU A 194 -38.53 13.10 14.13
CA GLU A 194 -37.68 14.29 14.14
C GLU A 194 -37.99 15.26 15.28
N ARG A 195 -39.27 15.43 15.63
CA ARG A 195 -39.68 16.27 16.77
C ARG A 195 -39.39 15.64 18.13
N ALA A 196 -39.41 14.31 18.22
CA ALA A 196 -39.15 13.58 19.46
C ALA A 196 -37.66 13.50 19.85
N ASN A 197 -36.75 13.97 18.99
CA ASN A 197 -35.29 13.95 19.20
C ASN A 197 -34.78 12.59 19.71
N LEU A 198 -35.27 11.49 19.11
CA LEU A 198 -34.88 10.10 19.39
C LEU A 198 -33.50 9.78 18.78
N GLY A 199 -32.51 10.62 19.07
CA GLY A 199 -31.13 10.42 18.67
C GLY A 199 -30.26 9.74 19.72
N LYS A 200 -30.73 9.56 20.96
CA LYS A 200 -29.98 8.94 22.08
C LYS A 200 -30.90 8.83 23.32
N LEU A 201 -31.52 7.68 23.57
CA LEU A 201 -32.05 7.31 24.89
C LEU A 201 -32.48 5.83 24.88
N GLU A 202 -31.81 5.00 25.68
CA GLU A 202 -32.47 3.81 26.25
C GLU A 202 -33.62 4.33 27.10
N LEU A 203 -34.87 3.97 26.80
CA LEU A 203 -36.06 4.51 27.46
C LEU A 203 -36.77 3.46 28.31
N ASP A 204 -37.02 3.87 29.56
CA ASP A 204 -37.84 3.21 30.57
C ASP A 204 -39.30 3.66 30.44
N TRP A 205 -40.25 2.73 30.51
CA TRP A 205 -41.56 2.82 29.82
C TRP A 205 -42.75 3.33 30.65
N SER A 206 -42.54 3.94 31.82
CA SER A 206 -43.63 4.18 32.79
C SER A 206 -44.28 5.58 32.77
N HIS A 207 -43.78 6.55 31.99
CA HIS A 207 -44.17 7.97 32.12
C HIS A 207 -45.10 8.54 31.01
N LEU A 208 -45.50 7.74 30.02
CA LEU A 208 -46.24 8.23 28.83
C LEU A 208 -47.77 8.30 28.98
N ASP A 209 -48.37 7.57 29.93
CA ASP A 209 -49.83 7.53 30.08
C ASP A 209 -50.41 8.84 30.68
N ALA A 210 -49.65 9.54 31.52
CA ALA A 210 -50.11 10.77 32.18
C ALA A 210 -50.15 12.01 31.27
N VAL A 211 -49.44 11.97 30.14
CA VAL A 211 -49.37 13.10 29.18
C VAL A 211 -50.50 13.03 28.16
N ALA A 212 -50.96 11.82 27.82
CA ALA A 212 -52.02 11.60 26.83
C ALA A 212 -53.39 12.10 27.31
N GLU A 213 -53.71 11.99 28.61
CA GLU A 213 -55.01 12.41 29.15
C GLU A 213 -55.20 13.93 29.17
N ASN A 214 -54.13 14.71 29.36
CA ASN A 214 -54.21 16.18 29.46
C ASN A 214 -54.45 16.88 28.12
N VAL A 215 -53.99 16.28 27.01
CA VAL A 215 -54.13 16.85 25.66
C VAL A 215 -55.54 16.62 25.09
N ALA A 216 -56.16 15.49 25.43
CA ALA A 216 -57.52 15.16 24.99
C ALA A 216 -58.59 16.12 25.54
N ALA A 217 -58.40 16.66 26.75
CA ALA A 217 -59.37 17.56 27.38
C ALA A 217 -59.37 18.99 26.78
N GLN A 218 -58.24 19.46 26.23
CA GLN A 218 -58.12 20.80 25.65
C GLN A 218 -58.72 20.89 24.23
N GLU A 219 -58.70 19.79 23.46
CA GLU A 219 -59.13 19.79 22.06
C GLU A 219 -60.68 19.72 21.94
N ALA A 220 -61.36 19.06 22.90
CA ALA A 220 -62.83 18.93 22.91
C ALA A 220 -63.57 20.27 23.06
N ALA A 221 -62.97 21.26 23.73
CA ALA A 221 -63.56 22.59 23.92
C ALA A 221 -63.54 23.46 22.65
N ARG A 222 -62.71 23.11 21.67
CA ARG A 222 -62.43 23.95 20.50
C ARG A 222 -63.27 23.60 19.26
N ILE A 223 -63.90 22.42 19.26
CA ILE A 223 -64.63 21.85 18.11
C ILE A 223 -66.10 22.33 18.05
N ALA A 224 -66.62 22.97 19.11
CA ALA A 224 -68.04 23.31 19.21
C ALA A 224 -68.52 24.52 18.36
N THR A 225 -67.64 25.26 17.66
CA THR A 225 -68.01 26.62 17.19
C THR A 225 -68.20 26.88 15.70
N GLU A 226 -67.80 26.05 14.72
CA GLU A 226 -67.93 26.46 13.29
C GLU A 226 -68.21 25.32 12.31
N THR A 227 -69.34 25.39 11.59
CA THR A 227 -69.73 24.51 10.47
C THR A 227 -70.21 25.33 9.27
N THR A 228 -69.81 24.97 8.03
CA THR A 228 -70.51 25.28 6.74
C THR A 228 -69.89 24.51 5.55
N PRO A 229 -70.62 24.29 4.42
CA PRO A 229 -70.42 23.12 3.53
C PRO A 229 -69.73 23.38 2.16
N LEU A 230 -69.35 22.26 1.49
CA LEU A 230 -68.56 22.09 0.25
C LEU A 230 -69.34 22.31 -1.08
N VAL A 231 -68.61 22.64 -2.17
CA VAL A 231 -69.06 22.68 -3.58
C VAL A 231 -68.10 21.89 -4.50
N ASP A 232 -68.69 21.26 -5.52
CA ASP A 232 -68.21 20.21 -6.46
C ASP A 232 -67.31 20.72 -7.63
N PRO A 233 -66.29 19.97 -8.12
CA PRO A 233 -65.42 20.41 -9.21
C PRO A 233 -65.54 19.55 -10.47
N THR A 234 -66.53 19.81 -11.34
CA THR A 234 -66.58 19.22 -12.71
C THR A 234 -66.52 20.24 -13.84
N GLU A 235 -66.31 21.52 -13.56
CA GLU A 235 -66.11 22.55 -14.58
C GLU A 235 -64.66 23.03 -14.52
N ASN A 236 -63.79 22.57 -15.44
CA ASN A 236 -62.62 23.30 -15.99
C ASN A 236 -61.66 22.46 -16.88
N ILE A 237 -62.05 21.28 -17.39
CA ILE A 237 -61.21 20.51 -18.35
C ILE A 237 -61.68 20.76 -19.79
N ALA A 238 -61.72 22.02 -20.24
CA ALA A 238 -62.13 22.34 -21.61
C ALA A 238 -61.27 23.41 -22.33
N ILE A 239 -60.11 23.82 -21.79
CA ILE A 239 -59.30 24.88 -22.42
C ILE A 239 -57.81 24.49 -22.46
N VAL A 240 -57.47 23.33 -23.03
CA VAL A 240 -56.10 23.04 -23.53
C VAL A 240 -56.18 22.05 -24.72
N GLY A 241 -57.18 22.20 -25.58
CA GLY A 241 -57.49 21.24 -26.66
C GLY A 241 -56.82 21.52 -28.01
N ASP A 242 -56.46 22.76 -28.32
CA ASP A 242 -56.03 23.13 -29.67
C ASP A 242 -54.75 23.97 -29.62
N ALA A 243 -53.58 23.32 -29.61
CA ALA A 243 -52.30 23.82 -30.16
C ALA A 243 -51.10 22.93 -29.75
N VAL A 244 -51.14 21.60 -29.95
CA VAL A 244 -49.91 20.78 -29.97
C VAL A 244 -50.08 19.65 -30.98
N THR A 245 -50.14 19.99 -32.26
CA THR A 245 -49.84 19.08 -33.35
C THR A 245 -48.65 19.64 -34.10
N GLU A 246 -47.62 18.81 -34.28
CA GLU A 246 -46.40 19.03 -35.06
C GLU A 246 -45.23 19.80 -34.40
N SER A 247 -44.52 19.14 -33.48
CA SER A 247 -43.04 19.08 -33.52
C SER A 247 -42.51 18.03 -32.55
N ALA A 248 -41.47 17.30 -32.95
CA ALA A 248 -40.78 16.29 -32.13
C ALA A 248 -40.00 16.89 -30.94
N ASP A 249 -40.00 18.21 -30.77
CA ASP A 249 -39.24 18.92 -29.74
C ASP A 249 -40.00 19.07 -28.41
N GLY A 250 -41.33 18.90 -28.40
CA GLY A 250 -42.14 19.01 -27.18
C GLY A 250 -41.88 17.89 -26.15
N LEU A 251 -41.53 16.69 -26.61
CA LEU A 251 -41.23 15.53 -25.76
C LEU A 251 -39.84 15.60 -25.12
N LEU A 252 -38.88 16.27 -25.78
CA LEU A 252 -37.53 16.50 -25.24
C LEU A 252 -37.55 17.50 -24.07
N MET A 253 -38.50 18.45 -24.09
CA MET A 253 -38.69 19.43 -23.01
C MET A 253 -39.23 18.80 -21.72
N CYS A 254 -40.11 17.80 -21.82
CA CYS A 254 -40.57 17.05 -20.65
C CYS A 254 -39.47 16.20 -20.02
N LEU A 255 -38.52 15.68 -20.80
CA LEU A 255 -37.35 14.97 -20.27
C LEU A 255 -36.37 15.92 -19.56
N HIS A 256 -36.21 17.15 -20.05
CA HIS A 256 -35.34 18.17 -19.42
C HIS A 256 -35.91 18.74 -18.11
N LEU A 257 -37.22 18.63 -17.87
CA LEU A 257 -37.86 19.08 -16.63
C LEU A 257 -37.70 18.09 -15.46
N VAL A 258 -37.41 16.81 -15.73
CA VAL A 258 -37.17 15.80 -14.67
C VAL A 258 -35.73 15.83 -14.13
N THR A 259 -34.79 16.47 -14.84
CA THR A 259 -33.42 16.73 -14.37
C THR A 259 -33.31 17.92 -13.42
N ILE A 260 -34.40 18.65 -13.16
CA ILE A 260 -34.41 19.81 -12.25
C ILE A 260 -35.19 19.48 -10.97
N CYS A 261 -34.67 18.52 -10.21
CA CYS A 261 -35.05 18.36 -8.81
C CYS A 261 -33.79 18.11 -7.97
N PRO A 262 -32.99 19.15 -7.65
CA PRO A 262 -31.80 18.99 -6.84
C PRO A 262 -32.20 19.14 -5.38
N ARG A 263 -32.61 18.04 -4.73
CA ARG A 263 -32.60 17.92 -3.26
C ARG A 263 -32.98 16.49 -2.87
N TYR A 264 -32.01 15.78 -2.32
CA TYR A 264 -32.12 14.46 -1.70
C TYR A 264 -32.26 13.28 -2.68
N LEU A 265 -31.16 12.90 -3.32
CA LEU A 265 -30.73 11.50 -3.54
C LEU A 265 -29.32 11.51 -4.15
N THR A 266 -28.49 10.59 -3.69
CA THR A 266 -27.06 10.47 -3.97
C THR A 266 -26.81 9.90 -5.36
N ASP A 267 -26.20 10.70 -6.25
CA ASP A 267 -25.72 10.33 -7.60
C ASP A 267 -24.53 9.33 -7.62
N GLY A 268 -24.34 8.53 -6.57
CA GLY A 268 -23.14 7.68 -6.42
C GLY A 268 -23.09 6.51 -7.39
N ASP A 269 -24.14 5.70 -7.45
CA ASP A 269 -24.02 4.34 -8.02
C ASP A 269 -24.14 4.29 -9.55
N PHE A 270 -24.91 5.19 -10.17
CA PHE A 270 -25.05 5.26 -11.64
C PHE A 270 -23.83 5.89 -12.33
N ALA A 271 -23.18 6.88 -11.70
CA ALA A 271 -21.93 7.47 -12.20
C ALA A 271 -20.76 6.47 -12.12
N MET A 272 -20.76 5.64 -11.07
CA MET A 272 -19.71 4.65 -10.82
C MET A 272 -19.64 3.52 -11.85
N ALA A 273 -20.79 3.02 -12.33
CA ALA A 273 -20.82 2.01 -13.40
C ALA A 273 -20.22 2.56 -14.72
N SER A 274 -20.58 3.79 -15.10
CA SER A 274 -20.05 4.43 -16.32
C SER A 274 -18.55 4.73 -16.24
N ILE A 275 -18.03 5.14 -15.07
CA ILE A 275 -16.60 5.41 -14.89
C ILE A 275 -15.80 4.11 -14.89
N ARG A 276 -16.34 3.04 -14.29
CA ARG A 276 -15.72 1.71 -14.27
C ARG A 276 -15.46 1.21 -15.70
N ASP A 277 -16.46 1.26 -16.55
CA ASP A 277 -16.36 0.79 -17.93
C ASP A 277 -15.40 1.68 -18.74
N ALA A 278 -15.43 3.00 -18.52
CA ALA A 278 -14.50 3.94 -19.14
C ALA A 278 -13.03 3.68 -18.75
N VAL A 279 -12.73 3.35 -17.50
CA VAL A 279 -11.38 2.98 -17.06
C VAL A 279 -10.93 1.69 -17.74
N GLY A 280 -11.81 0.68 -17.79
CA GLY A 280 -11.52 -0.59 -18.46
C GLY A 280 -11.20 -0.42 -19.94
N GLU A 281 -12.02 0.37 -20.65
CA GLU A 281 -11.78 0.70 -22.07
C GLU A 281 -10.48 1.48 -22.26
N ALA A 282 -10.20 2.46 -21.40
CA ALA A 282 -8.98 3.26 -21.46
C ALA A 282 -7.71 2.42 -21.32
N LEU A 283 -7.70 1.42 -20.43
CA LEU A 283 -6.55 0.53 -20.22
C LEU A 283 -6.22 -0.34 -21.45
N GLY A 284 -7.20 -0.59 -22.32
CA GLY A 284 -7.01 -1.35 -23.56
C GLY A 284 -6.74 -0.51 -24.80
N THR A 285 -6.99 0.80 -24.77
CA THR A 285 -7.04 1.65 -25.98
C THR A 285 -6.24 2.95 -25.90
N LYS A 286 -5.88 3.43 -24.70
CA LYS A 286 -5.17 4.71 -24.52
C LYS A 286 -3.82 4.72 -25.21
N SER A 287 -3.47 5.90 -25.72
CA SER A 287 -2.11 6.17 -26.18
C SER A 287 -1.15 6.16 -24.98
N PRO A 288 0.03 5.53 -25.10
CA PRO A 288 1.13 5.65 -24.12
C PRO A 288 1.51 7.09 -23.76
N ASP A 289 1.23 8.08 -24.62
CA ASP A 289 1.49 9.50 -24.33
C ASP A 289 0.56 10.09 -23.27
N GLU A 290 -0.62 9.50 -23.11
CA GLU A 290 -1.67 9.92 -22.19
C GLU A 290 -1.68 9.11 -20.89
N ILE A 291 -0.74 8.16 -20.74
CA ILE A 291 -0.58 7.32 -19.57
C ILE A 291 0.49 7.91 -18.65
N ARG A 292 0.20 7.95 -17.35
CA ARG A 292 1.15 8.29 -16.28
C ARG A 292 1.14 7.21 -15.22
N ASN A 293 2.29 6.59 -14.99
CA ASN A 293 2.47 5.62 -13.92
C ASN A 293 3.14 6.32 -12.74
N ILE A 294 2.45 6.39 -11.61
CA ILE A 294 2.84 7.20 -10.45
C ILE A 294 3.01 6.28 -9.25
N CYS A 295 4.08 6.46 -8.47
CA CYS A 295 4.28 5.83 -7.17
C CYS A 295 4.34 6.90 -6.07
N LEU A 296 3.66 6.67 -4.95
CA LEU A 296 3.81 7.49 -3.75
C LEU A 296 4.95 6.94 -2.89
N ILE A 297 5.95 7.77 -2.60
CA ILE A 297 7.05 7.42 -1.69
C ILE A 297 7.16 8.46 -0.59
N ALA A 298 7.40 8.02 0.64
CA ALA A 298 7.55 8.90 1.79
C ALA A 298 8.01 8.11 3.01
N HIS A 299 8.57 8.81 3.98
CA HIS A 299 8.73 8.29 5.33
C HIS A 299 7.37 7.86 5.95
N VAL A 300 7.42 7.02 6.98
CA VAL A 300 6.23 6.63 7.76
C VAL A 300 5.48 7.89 8.25
N ASP A 301 4.15 7.85 8.27
CA ASP A 301 3.31 8.96 8.74
C ASP A 301 3.41 10.31 8.03
N HIS A 302 4.17 10.45 6.94
CA HIS A 302 4.16 11.67 6.09
C HIS A 302 2.86 11.88 5.28
N GLY A 303 1.85 11.02 5.48
CA GLY A 303 0.51 11.19 4.91
C GLY A 303 0.28 10.62 3.51
N LYS A 304 1.05 9.59 3.10
CA LYS A 304 0.90 8.89 1.81
C LYS A 304 -0.52 8.40 1.55
N THR A 305 -1.04 7.56 2.44
CA THR A 305 -2.36 6.94 2.26
C THR A 305 -3.48 7.98 2.27
N CYS A 306 -3.36 9.04 3.10
CA CYS A 306 -4.31 10.15 3.07
C CYS A 306 -4.27 10.93 1.74
N PHE A 307 -3.07 11.08 1.17
CA PHE A 307 -2.89 11.71 -0.13
C PHE A 307 -3.47 10.83 -1.25
N ALA A 308 -3.22 9.52 -1.18
CA ALA A 308 -3.78 8.53 -2.10
C ALA A 308 -5.32 8.55 -2.11
N ASP A 309 -5.95 8.57 -0.93
CA ASP A 309 -7.40 8.70 -0.82
C ASP A 309 -7.94 9.93 -1.55
N SER A 310 -7.26 11.08 -1.40
CA SER A 310 -7.67 12.31 -2.07
C SER A 310 -7.68 12.12 -3.59
N LEU A 311 -6.68 11.45 -4.15
CA LEU A 311 -6.64 11.09 -5.58
C LEU A 311 -7.74 10.11 -5.96
N VAL A 312 -7.99 9.07 -5.16
CA VAL A 312 -9.04 8.07 -5.42
C VAL A 312 -10.43 8.70 -5.46
N SER A 313 -10.65 9.80 -4.72
CA SER A 313 -11.93 10.50 -4.70
C SER A 313 -12.34 11.15 -6.04
N THR A 314 -11.39 11.38 -6.97
CA THR A 314 -11.71 12.01 -8.27
C THR A 314 -12.61 11.16 -9.15
N ASN A 315 -12.50 9.84 -9.02
CA ASN A 315 -13.25 8.88 -9.82
C ASN A 315 -14.55 8.43 -9.13
N ALA A 316 -14.99 9.17 -8.10
CA ALA A 316 -16.15 8.86 -7.25
C ALA A 316 -16.09 7.50 -6.53
N ILE A 317 -14.92 6.86 -6.51
CA ILE A 317 -14.69 5.57 -5.83
C ILE A 317 -14.91 5.71 -4.32
N ILE A 318 -14.49 6.84 -3.77
CA ILE A 318 -14.81 7.23 -2.40
C ILE A 318 -15.49 8.60 -2.42
N SER A 319 -16.36 8.85 -1.44
CA SER A 319 -16.97 10.16 -1.29
C SER A 319 -15.91 11.21 -0.92
N ALA A 320 -16.02 12.41 -1.49
CA ALA A 320 -15.10 13.52 -1.21
C ALA A 320 -15.06 13.96 0.26
N ARG A 321 -16.06 13.57 1.08
CA ARG A 321 -16.07 13.82 2.53
C ARG A 321 -15.21 12.84 3.31
N MET A 322 -15.10 11.61 2.81
CA MET A 322 -14.32 10.54 3.43
C MET A 322 -12.87 10.49 2.94
N ALA A 323 -12.57 11.19 1.85
CA ALA A 323 -11.22 11.36 1.34
C ALA A 323 -10.26 11.88 2.43
N GLY A 324 -9.07 11.26 2.51
CA GLY A 324 -8.03 11.57 3.49
C GLY A 324 -8.22 10.90 4.86
N LYS A 325 -9.30 10.15 5.08
CA LYS A 325 -9.62 9.53 6.38
C LYS A 325 -9.85 8.01 6.29
N LEU A 326 -10.22 7.49 5.12
CA LEU A 326 -10.72 6.13 4.97
C LEU A 326 -9.57 5.13 4.77
N ARG A 327 -8.44 5.58 4.22
CA ARG A 327 -7.28 4.76 3.84
C ARG A 327 -7.70 3.63 2.91
N PHE A 328 -8.29 3.99 1.78
CA PHE A 328 -8.96 3.08 0.87
C PHE A 328 -8.04 1.95 0.37
N LEU A 329 -6.77 2.27 0.07
CA LEU A 329 -5.79 1.32 -0.47
C LEU A 329 -5.14 0.41 0.59
N ASP A 330 -5.28 0.74 1.88
CA ASP A 330 -4.95 -0.14 3.00
C ASP A 330 -6.09 -1.15 3.15
N ASN A 331 -6.06 -2.20 2.33
CA ASN A 331 -7.15 -3.17 2.25
C ASN A 331 -7.18 -4.12 3.44
N ARG A 332 -6.05 -4.29 4.14
CA ARG A 332 -5.93 -5.26 5.22
C ARG A 332 -6.35 -4.66 6.57
N GLU A 333 -6.92 -5.50 7.43
CA GLU A 333 -7.35 -5.08 8.77
C GLU A 333 -6.17 -4.66 9.66
N ASP A 334 -5.03 -5.34 9.52
CA ASP A 334 -3.80 -5.03 10.27
C ASP A 334 -3.18 -3.69 9.82
N GLU A 335 -3.20 -3.36 8.52
CA GLU A 335 -2.79 -2.05 7.99
C GLU A 335 -3.65 -0.92 8.58
N GLN A 336 -4.98 -1.08 8.56
CA GLN A 336 -5.91 -0.10 9.12
C GLN A 336 -5.72 0.09 10.63
N THR A 337 -5.54 -1.02 11.36
CA THR A 337 -5.38 -0.98 12.83
C THR A 337 -4.07 -0.33 13.26
N ARG A 338 -2.96 -0.67 12.58
CA ARG A 338 -1.63 -0.11 12.88
C ARG A 338 -1.43 1.28 12.31
N GLY A 339 -2.21 1.63 11.30
CA GLY A 339 -2.09 2.88 10.58
C GLY A 339 -0.84 2.96 9.70
N ILE A 340 -0.28 1.83 9.26
CA ILE A 340 0.86 1.77 8.35
C ILE A 340 0.54 0.88 7.14
N THR A 341 0.91 1.34 5.95
CA THR A 341 0.84 0.55 4.72
C THR A 341 1.95 -0.50 4.73
N MET A 342 1.60 -1.76 4.45
CA MET A 342 2.51 -2.92 4.49
C MET A 342 2.64 -3.61 3.13
N LYS A 343 1.62 -3.53 2.25
CA LYS A 343 1.68 -4.05 0.88
C LYS A 343 1.51 -2.92 -0.13
N ALA A 344 2.28 -2.97 -1.23
CA ALA A 344 2.08 -2.01 -2.31
C ALA A 344 0.79 -2.34 -3.08
N SER A 345 -0.13 -1.38 -3.16
CA SER A 345 -1.45 -1.49 -3.77
C SER A 345 -1.61 -0.54 -4.95
N GLY A 346 -2.24 -1.01 -6.03
CA GLY A 346 -2.42 -0.24 -7.26
C GLY A 346 -3.86 0.14 -7.55
N ILE A 347 -4.08 1.30 -8.17
CA ILE A 347 -5.37 1.73 -8.70
C ILE A 347 -5.23 2.53 -10.00
N SER A 348 -6.07 2.24 -10.99
CA SER A 348 -6.16 3.04 -12.21
C SER A 348 -7.25 4.10 -12.10
N LEU A 349 -6.90 5.35 -12.40
CA LEU A 349 -7.75 6.55 -12.31
C LEU A 349 -7.78 7.28 -13.66
N LEU A 350 -8.83 8.06 -13.89
CA LEU A 350 -9.03 8.84 -15.11
C LEU A 350 -9.15 10.31 -14.74
N TYR A 351 -8.32 11.15 -15.37
CA TYR A 351 -8.35 12.59 -15.18
C TYR A 351 -8.32 13.30 -16.52
N GLY A 352 -9.49 13.74 -16.98
CA GLY A 352 -9.66 14.26 -18.34
C GLY A 352 -9.22 13.20 -19.38
N PRO A 353 -8.30 13.52 -20.32
CA PRO A 353 -7.76 12.53 -21.23
C PRO A 353 -6.64 11.67 -20.61
N MET A 354 -6.18 11.94 -19.40
CA MET A 354 -5.03 11.23 -18.83
C MET A 354 -5.48 9.97 -18.06
N LEU A 355 -4.82 8.85 -18.34
CA LEU A 355 -4.94 7.62 -17.55
C LEU A 355 -3.79 7.57 -16.55
N VAL A 356 -4.13 7.47 -15.26
CA VAL A 356 -3.16 7.47 -14.17
C VAL A 356 -3.18 6.11 -13.49
N ASN A 357 -2.05 5.40 -13.49
CA ASN A 357 -1.88 4.22 -12.66
C ASN A 357 -1.13 4.63 -11.40
N LEU A 358 -1.83 4.64 -10.27
CA LEU A 358 -1.30 5.02 -8.97
C LEU A 358 -0.88 3.76 -8.20
N MET A 359 0.36 3.72 -7.74
CA MET A 359 0.89 2.73 -6.81
C MET A 359 1.12 3.41 -5.46
N ASP A 360 0.41 2.94 -4.43
CA ASP A 360 0.68 3.34 -3.05
C ASP A 360 1.69 2.36 -2.44
N SER A 361 2.82 2.88 -1.96
CA SER A 361 3.94 2.08 -1.47
C SER A 361 4.08 2.20 0.05
N PRO A 362 4.55 1.14 0.73
CA PRO A 362 4.69 1.16 2.18
C PRO A 362 5.75 2.17 2.62
N GLY A 363 5.50 2.82 3.75
CA GLY A 363 6.46 3.76 4.33
C GLY A 363 7.51 3.11 5.22
N HIS A 364 7.26 1.90 5.73
CA HIS A 364 8.12 1.28 6.73
C HIS A 364 9.31 0.55 6.10
N ILE A 365 10.47 0.61 6.73
CA ILE A 365 11.74 0.14 6.16
C ILE A 365 11.76 -1.38 5.93
N ASP A 366 11.11 -2.16 6.80
CA ASP A 366 10.95 -3.61 6.64
C ASP A 366 10.28 -4.03 5.31
N PHE A 367 9.59 -3.11 4.62
CA PHE A 367 8.90 -3.35 3.34
C PHE A 367 9.58 -2.63 2.16
N SER A 368 10.90 -2.39 2.23
CA SER A 368 11.66 -1.73 1.16
C SER A 368 11.59 -2.45 -0.20
N SER A 369 11.42 -3.78 -0.20
CA SER A 369 11.23 -4.58 -1.41
C SER A 369 9.91 -4.28 -2.12
N GLU A 370 8.85 -3.96 -1.37
CA GLU A 370 7.56 -3.53 -1.90
C GLU A 370 7.64 -2.11 -2.48
N VAL A 371 8.42 -1.22 -1.86
CA VAL A 371 8.71 0.11 -2.43
C VAL A 371 9.47 -0.01 -3.75
N THR A 372 10.51 -0.84 -3.79
CA THR A 372 11.28 -1.11 -5.01
C THR A 372 10.39 -1.67 -6.12
N SER A 373 9.50 -2.60 -5.78
CA SER A 373 8.51 -3.16 -6.70
C SER A 373 7.56 -2.08 -7.26
N ALA A 374 7.08 -1.17 -6.42
CA ALA A 374 6.24 -0.06 -6.86
C ALA A 374 6.99 0.93 -7.77
N LEU A 375 8.27 1.22 -7.46
CA LEU A 375 9.12 2.07 -8.28
C LEU A 375 9.33 1.46 -9.67
N LEU A 376 9.63 0.17 -9.78
CA LEU A 376 9.81 -0.53 -11.07
C LEU A 376 8.57 -0.47 -11.97
N LEU A 377 7.37 -0.47 -11.37
CA LEU A 377 6.11 -0.32 -12.11
C LEU A 377 5.83 1.13 -12.53
N SER A 378 6.33 2.12 -11.80
CA SER A 378 6.04 3.55 -11.99
C SER A 378 7.06 4.30 -12.87
N ASP A 379 6.68 5.48 -13.37
CA ASP A 379 7.53 6.45 -14.10
C ASP A 379 7.86 7.71 -13.29
N ILE A 380 6.94 8.07 -12.41
CA ILE A 380 6.98 9.27 -11.60
C ILE A 380 6.91 8.85 -10.14
N ALA A 381 7.83 9.36 -9.33
CA ALA A 381 7.79 9.19 -7.88
C ALA A 381 7.33 10.49 -7.22
N LEU A 382 6.22 10.46 -6.51
CA LEU A 382 5.78 11.58 -5.67
C LEU A 382 6.39 11.42 -4.29
N LEU A 383 7.37 12.26 -3.96
CA LEU A 383 8.05 12.26 -2.68
C LEU A 383 7.31 13.16 -1.69
N LEU A 384 6.66 12.57 -0.69
CA LEU A 384 5.98 13.33 0.36
C LEU A 384 6.93 13.60 1.53
N VAL A 385 7.07 14.88 1.88
CA VAL A 385 7.86 15.35 3.02
C VAL A 385 6.93 16.13 3.95
N ASP A 386 6.89 15.74 5.21
CA ASP A 386 6.15 16.49 6.23
C ASP A 386 6.84 17.85 6.45
N VAL A 387 6.05 18.93 6.43
CA VAL A 387 6.58 20.27 6.62
C VAL A 387 7.21 20.48 8.01
N VAL A 388 6.78 19.75 9.03
CA VAL A 388 7.28 19.86 10.41
C VAL A 388 8.44 18.90 10.69
N GLU A 389 8.32 17.64 10.28
CA GLU A 389 9.36 16.62 10.54
C GLU A 389 10.52 16.70 9.54
N GLY A 390 10.27 17.24 8.35
CA GLY A 390 11.27 17.52 7.34
C GLY A 390 11.86 16.27 6.69
N VAL A 391 13.14 16.37 6.31
CA VAL A 391 13.88 15.25 5.71
C VAL A 391 14.29 14.28 6.81
N CYS A 392 13.70 13.07 6.79
CA CYS A 392 14.08 11.97 7.67
C CYS A 392 14.95 10.94 6.93
N SER A 393 15.58 10.00 7.64
CA SER A 393 16.49 8.97 7.09
C SER A 393 15.93 8.19 5.90
N GLN A 394 14.66 7.73 5.95
CA GLN A 394 14.03 7.08 4.79
C GLN A 394 13.89 7.98 3.56
N THR A 395 13.78 9.29 3.74
CA THR A 395 13.67 10.22 2.60
C THR A 395 14.89 10.11 1.71
N GLU A 396 16.08 10.01 2.32
CA GLU A 396 17.34 9.80 1.59
C GLU A 396 17.36 8.44 0.89
N VAL A 397 16.98 7.36 1.58
CA VAL A 397 16.96 6.00 1.00
C VAL A 397 15.99 5.92 -0.18
N LEU A 398 14.79 6.49 -0.04
CA LEU A 398 13.75 6.52 -1.07
C LEU A 398 14.17 7.40 -2.26
N LEU A 399 14.81 8.54 -2.00
CA LEU A 399 15.40 9.40 -3.05
C LEU A 399 16.50 8.65 -3.80
N ARG A 400 17.41 8.00 -3.09
CA ARG A 400 18.46 7.17 -3.66
C ARG A 400 17.89 6.10 -4.58
N GLN A 401 16.91 5.33 -4.10
CA GLN A 401 16.22 4.33 -4.92
C GLN A 401 15.57 4.97 -6.16
N ALA A 402 14.82 6.06 -6.00
CA ALA A 402 14.13 6.71 -7.11
C ALA A 402 15.11 7.22 -8.18
N VAL A 403 16.23 7.84 -7.77
CA VAL A 403 17.28 8.35 -8.66
C VAL A 403 18.01 7.20 -9.35
N THR A 404 18.43 6.17 -8.60
CA THR A 404 19.08 4.97 -9.16
C THR A 404 18.19 4.25 -10.19
N HIS A 405 16.87 4.27 -10.00
CA HIS A 405 15.91 3.71 -10.97
C HIS A 405 15.55 4.69 -12.11
N GLY A 406 16.14 5.88 -12.17
CA GLY A 406 15.88 6.88 -13.21
C GLY A 406 14.43 7.41 -13.21
N GLN A 407 13.81 7.52 -12.04
CA GLN A 407 12.46 8.05 -11.88
C GLN A 407 12.45 9.58 -11.93
N THR A 408 11.38 10.16 -12.47
CA THR A 408 11.15 11.60 -12.31
C THR A 408 10.53 11.84 -10.94
N VAL A 409 11.23 12.55 -10.05
CA VAL A 409 10.74 12.83 -8.70
C VAL A 409 10.02 14.18 -8.67
N ILE A 410 8.83 14.22 -8.08
CA ILE A 410 8.09 15.44 -7.78
C ILE A 410 7.96 15.54 -6.26
N LEU A 411 8.39 16.67 -5.69
CA LEU A 411 8.33 16.90 -4.25
C LEU A 411 6.94 17.38 -3.84
N VAL A 412 6.40 16.79 -2.79
CA VAL A 412 5.14 17.19 -2.17
C VAL A 412 5.43 17.53 -0.71
N ILE A 413 5.43 18.82 -0.38
CA ILE A 413 5.49 19.29 1.00
C ILE A 413 4.08 19.17 1.58
N ASN A 414 3.89 18.22 2.50
CA ASN A 414 2.59 17.85 3.05
C ASN A 414 2.43 18.34 4.50
N LYS A 415 1.20 18.27 5.00
CA LYS A 415 0.81 18.70 6.35
C LYS A 415 1.04 20.19 6.63
N MET A 416 0.86 21.02 5.59
CA MET A 416 0.96 22.49 5.68
C MET A 416 0.07 23.11 6.76
N ASP A 417 -1.02 22.42 7.14
CA ASP A 417 -1.90 22.80 8.25
C ASP A 417 -1.19 22.87 9.61
N ARG A 418 -0.18 22.01 9.85
CA ARG A 418 0.56 21.95 11.13
C ARG A 418 1.33 23.24 11.41
N LEU A 419 1.81 23.95 10.38
CA LEU A 419 2.51 25.23 10.55
C LEU A 419 1.66 26.24 11.32
N ARG A 420 0.34 26.27 11.03
CA ARG A 420 -0.57 27.21 11.67
C ARG A 420 -1.24 26.63 12.92
N VAL A 421 -1.62 25.36 12.90
CA VAL A 421 -2.38 24.72 13.99
C VAL A 421 -1.48 24.33 15.15
N GLU A 422 -0.32 23.73 14.86
CA GLU A 422 0.61 23.21 15.88
C GLU A 422 1.69 24.24 16.21
N LEU A 423 2.45 24.68 15.21
CA LEU A 423 3.59 25.60 15.41
C LEU A 423 3.15 27.06 15.59
N LYS A 424 1.91 27.40 15.23
CA LYS A 424 1.32 28.74 15.34
C LYS A 424 2.16 29.85 14.68
N MET A 425 2.89 29.50 13.63
CA MET A 425 3.72 30.43 12.88
C MET A 425 2.88 31.48 12.14
N ASP A 426 3.49 32.63 11.91
CA ASP A 426 2.97 33.64 10.99
C ASP A 426 3.41 33.35 9.55
N ALA A 427 2.77 33.98 8.56
CA ALA A 427 3.00 33.67 7.14
C ALA A 427 4.48 33.86 6.71
N THR A 428 5.17 34.87 7.26
CA THR A 428 6.58 35.13 6.97
C THR A 428 7.51 34.10 7.60
N GLU A 429 7.20 33.64 8.81
CA GLU A 429 7.95 32.59 9.49
C GLU A 429 7.76 31.25 8.76
N ALA A 430 6.51 30.93 8.39
CA ALA A 430 6.17 29.76 7.60
C ALA A 430 6.89 29.75 6.24
N TYR A 431 6.99 30.90 5.56
CA TYR A 431 7.75 30.99 4.31
C TYR A 431 9.23 30.69 4.52
N THR A 432 9.87 31.33 5.52
CA THR A 432 11.27 31.08 5.86
C THR A 432 11.52 29.61 6.19
N HIS A 433 10.59 28.99 6.94
CA HIS A 433 10.63 27.57 7.28
C HIS A 433 10.57 26.67 6.04
N ILE A 434 9.65 26.94 5.11
CA ILE A 434 9.51 26.19 3.85
C ILE A 434 10.77 26.31 2.98
N VAL A 435 11.38 27.50 2.92
CA VAL A 435 12.62 27.72 2.17
C VAL A 435 13.76 26.86 2.74
N ARG A 436 13.96 26.88 4.07
CA ARG A 436 14.95 26.02 4.75
C ARG A 436 14.70 24.54 4.51
N LEU A 437 13.43 24.11 4.54
CA LEU A 437 13.08 22.73 4.23
C LEU A 437 13.43 22.35 2.79
N LEU A 438 13.17 23.22 1.82
CA LEU A 438 13.56 22.99 0.42
C LEU A 438 15.07 22.91 0.24
N GLU A 439 15.83 23.76 0.92
CA GLU A 439 17.30 23.71 0.94
C GLU A 439 17.80 22.38 1.52
N ALA A 440 17.20 21.91 2.63
CA ALA A 440 17.54 20.62 3.22
C ALA A 440 17.24 19.44 2.28
N VAL A 441 16.08 19.43 1.61
CA VAL A 441 15.74 18.39 0.61
C VAL A 441 16.72 18.42 -0.57
N ASN A 442 17.05 19.60 -1.10
CA ASN A 442 17.99 19.72 -2.21
C ASN A 442 19.42 19.32 -1.82
N SER A 443 19.84 19.59 -0.57
CA SER A 443 21.11 19.11 -0.04
C SER A 443 21.16 17.58 -0.01
N CYS A 444 20.07 16.94 0.43
CA CYS A 444 19.93 15.47 0.40
C CYS A 444 20.01 14.91 -1.04
N VAL A 445 19.35 15.55 -2.01
CA VAL A 445 19.44 15.17 -3.43
C VAL A 445 20.88 15.26 -3.94
N SER A 446 21.61 16.34 -3.64
CA SER A 446 23.02 16.50 -4.01
C SER A 446 23.89 15.38 -3.42
N GLN A 447 23.70 15.02 -2.15
CA GLN A 447 24.43 13.92 -1.51
C GLN A 447 24.16 12.57 -2.20
N VAL A 448 22.91 12.31 -2.56
CA VAL A 448 22.51 11.10 -3.28
C VAL A 448 23.13 11.04 -4.68
N ILE A 449 23.11 12.14 -5.43
CA ILE A 449 23.69 12.22 -6.78
C ILE A 449 25.21 12.02 -6.73
N GLN A 450 25.89 12.69 -5.79
CA GLN A 450 27.34 12.52 -5.61
C GLN A 450 27.70 11.07 -5.27
N GLY A 451 26.94 10.43 -4.38
CA GLY A 451 27.15 9.01 -4.06
C GLY A 451 26.96 8.09 -5.27
N PHE A 452 25.90 8.31 -6.05
CA PHE A 452 25.61 7.53 -7.25
C PHE A 452 26.69 7.69 -8.34
N MET A 453 27.13 8.92 -8.61
CA MET A 453 28.17 9.21 -9.61
C MET A 453 29.53 8.58 -9.26
N LEU A 454 29.86 8.48 -7.97
CA LEU A 454 31.07 7.81 -7.49
C LEU A 454 31.02 6.28 -7.71
N GLU A 455 29.84 5.68 -7.66
CA GLU A 455 29.65 4.24 -7.86
C GLU A 455 29.69 3.86 -9.35
N ASP A 456 29.14 4.71 -10.24
CA ASP A 456 28.97 4.40 -11.67
C ASP A 456 30.13 4.85 -12.58
N ASN A 457 31.18 5.51 -12.06
CA ASN A 457 32.32 6.03 -12.84
C ASN A 457 31.90 6.88 -14.07
N SER A 458 30.75 7.54 -14.01
CA SER A 458 30.20 8.34 -15.11
C SER A 458 30.96 9.67 -15.29
N THR A 459 31.13 10.10 -16.54
CA THR A 459 31.81 11.35 -16.92
C THR A 459 30.87 12.56 -17.05
N GLU A 460 29.58 12.40 -16.72
CA GLU A 460 28.61 13.51 -16.74
C GLU A 460 28.97 14.56 -15.68
N SER A 461 28.72 15.83 -15.99
CA SER A 461 28.94 16.92 -15.06
C SER A 461 27.90 16.85 -13.94
N ILE A 462 28.37 16.72 -12.69
CA ILE A 462 27.51 16.67 -11.50
C ILE A 462 26.55 17.86 -11.45
N GLU A 463 27.03 19.05 -11.85
CA GLU A 463 26.24 20.29 -11.87
C GLU A 463 25.01 20.22 -12.79
N GLU A 464 25.10 19.57 -13.95
CA GLU A 464 23.97 19.45 -14.88
C GLU A 464 22.90 18.51 -14.33
N VAL A 465 23.32 17.40 -13.72
CA VAL A 465 22.42 16.41 -13.11
C VAL A 465 21.74 16.99 -11.87
N GLU A 466 22.47 17.71 -11.02
CA GLU A 466 21.91 18.45 -9.88
C GLU A 466 20.91 19.52 -10.32
N ALA A 467 21.21 20.28 -11.38
CA ALA A 467 20.30 21.28 -11.92
C ALA A 467 19.00 20.64 -12.45
N ALA A 468 19.08 19.46 -13.05
CA ALA A 468 17.92 18.72 -13.56
C ALA A 468 17.04 18.16 -12.44
N LEU A 469 17.65 17.59 -11.39
CA LEU A 469 16.94 16.90 -10.30
C LEU A 469 16.57 17.81 -9.11
N SER A 470 17.12 19.02 -9.03
CA SER A 470 16.81 19.97 -7.95
C SER A 470 15.35 20.43 -7.94
N PHE A 471 14.79 20.46 -6.73
CA PHE A 471 13.43 20.90 -6.44
C PHE A 471 13.35 22.42 -6.36
N SER A 472 12.46 23.01 -7.16
CA SER A 472 12.17 24.43 -7.14
C SER A 472 10.70 24.67 -7.48
N PRO A 473 9.95 25.39 -6.62
CA PRO A 473 8.54 25.68 -6.88
C PRO A 473 8.28 26.41 -8.21
N THR A 474 9.26 27.18 -8.71
CA THR A 474 9.16 27.88 -10.00
C THR A 474 9.24 26.94 -11.22
N LYS A 475 9.95 25.81 -11.10
CA LYS A 475 9.97 24.73 -12.11
C LYS A 475 8.64 23.96 -12.14
N GLY A 476 7.84 24.05 -11.08
CA GLY A 476 6.59 23.30 -10.92
C GLY A 476 6.79 21.84 -10.55
N ASN A 477 7.96 21.47 -10.02
CA ASN A 477 8.26 20.14 -9.48
C ASN A 477 8.09 20.07 -7.94
N VAL A 478 7.49 21.11 -7.33
CA VAL A 478 7.14 21.17 -5.90
C VAL A 478 5.66 21.50 -5.75
N ILE A 479 4.98 20.73 -4.90
CA ILE A 479 3.57 20.92 -4.54
C ILE A 479 3.47 21.13 -3.03
N PHE A 480 2.68 22.11 -2.62
CA PHE A 480 2.34 22.31 -1.20
C PHE A 480 0.96 21.74 -0.94
N SER A 481 0.80 20.94 0.11
CA SER A 481 -0.43 20.19 0.34
C SER A 481 -0.77 20.00 1.81
N SER A 482 -2.06 19.75 2.04
CA SER A 482 -2.56 19.13 3.25
C SER A 482 -3.50 18.01 2.84
N ALA A 483 -2.99 16.77 2.89
CA ALA A 483 -3.75 15.59 2.51
C ALA A 483 -5.01 15.38 3.36
N ILE A 484 -4.92 15.66 4.67
CA ILE A 484 -6.05 15.49 5.60
C ILE A 484 -7.22 16.44 5.29
N HIS A 485 -6.92 17.65 4.82
CA HIS A 485 -7.90 18.66 4.40
C HIS A 485 -8.17 18.63 2.89
N CYS A 486 -7.52 17.72 2.15
CA CYS A 486 -7.69 17.50 0.71
C CYS A 486 -7.46 18.74 -0.17
N TYR A 487 -6.51 19.60 0.19
CA TYR A 487 -6.09 20.72 -0.65
C TYR A 487 -4.61 20.63 -1.01
N ALA A 488 -4.27 21.11 -2.21
CA ALA A 488 -2.90 21.31 -2.62
C ALA A 488 -2.82 22.40 -3.69
N PHE A 489 -1.63 22.98 -3.82
CA PHE A 489 -1.37 24.02 -4.81
C PHE A 489 0.11 24.03 -5.21
N GLY A 490 0.35 24.42 -6.45
CA GLY A 490 1.64 24.90 -6.92
C GLY A 490 1.69 26.43 -6.96
N VAL A 491 2.87 26.97 -7.27
CA VAL A 491 3.04 28.41 -7.51
C VAL A 491 2.26 28.86 -8.76
N ASP A 492 2.12 27.96 -9.73
CA ASP A 492 1.40 28.18 -10.97
C ASP A 492 -0.11 28.39 -10.78
N ASP A 493 -0.73 27.72 -9.81
CA ASP A 493 -2.15 27.91 -9.49
C ASP A 493 -2.40 29.35 -8.99
N PHE A 494 -1.52 29.88 -8.14
CA PHE A 494 -1.61 31.27 -7.70
C PHE A 494 -1.23 32.25 -8.80
N ALA A 495 -0.24 31.91 -9.64
CA ALA A 495 0.12 32.74 -10.79
C ALA A 495 -1.07 32.91 -11.75
N GLU A 496 -1.87 31.87 -11.99
CA GLU A 496 -3.11 31.97 -12.78
C GLU A 496 -4.10 32.98 -12.16
N VAL A 497 -4.34 32.86 -10.85
CA VAL A 497 -5.28 33.73 -10.14
C VAL A 497 -4.84 35.20 -10.12
N TYR A 498 -3.54 35.44 -9.95
CA TYR A 498 -3.00 36.79 -9.81
C TYR A 498 -2.58 37.42 -11.15
N ALA A 499 -2.28 36.65 -12.19
CA ALA A 499 -1.92 37.19 -13.50
C ALA A 499 -3.03 38.07 -14.07
N GLU A 500 -4.29 37.62 -13.99
CA GLU A 500 -5.45 38.41 -14.44
C GLU A 500 -5.65 39.68 -13.58
N LYS A 501 -5.44 39.58 -12.27
CA LYS A 501 -5.68 40.68 -11.32
C LYS A 501 -4.61 41.76 -11.39
N LEU A 502 -3.35 41.35 -11.47
CA LEU A 502 -2.18 42.23 -11.49
C LEU A 502 -1.79 42.65 -12.91
N LYS A 503 -2.37 42.01 -13.94
CA LYS A 503 -2.02 42.20 -15.36
C LYS A 503 -0.54 41.93 -15.64
N ILE A 504 0.06 41.01 -14.89
CA ILE A 504 1.42 40.53 -15.07
C ILE A 504 1.35 39.17 -15.77
N PRO A 505 2.17 38.89 -16.80
CA PRO A 505 2.21 37.58 -17.45
C PRO A 505 2.45 36.45 -16.44
N LYS A 506 1.72 35.33 -16.60
CA LYS A 506 1.86 34.12 -15.76
C LYS A 506 3.33 33.68 -15.56
N PRO A 507 4.21 33.56 -16.58
CA PRO A 507 5.56 33.05 -16.37
C PRO A 507 6.43 34.00 -15.53
N GLU A 508 6.31 35.31 -15.72
CA GLU A 508 7.01 36.31 -14.89
C GLU A 508 6.52 36.23 -13.44
N LEU A 509 5.21 36.05 -13.26
CA LEU A 509 4.61 35.96 -11.94
C LEU A 509 4.96 34.65 -11.23
N CYS A 510 5.06 33.52 -11.94
CA CYS A 510 5.54 32.26 -11.38
C CYS A 510 6.94 32.41 -10.78
N ASN A 511 7.84 33.12 -11.48
CA ASN A 511 9.20 33.36 -10.99
C ASN A 511 9.23 34.36 -9.82
N ALA A 512 8.26 35.29 -9.77
CA ALA A 512 8.18 36.29 -8.71
C ALA A 512 7.49 35.79 -7.43
N LEU A 513 6.57 34.83 -7.52
CA LEU A 513 5.77 34.36 -6.38
C LEU A 513 6.55 33.52 -5.36
N PHE A 514 7.72 33.02 -5.73
CA PHE A 514 8.60 32.27 -4.84
C PHE A 514 10.03 32.82 -4.93
N GLY A 515 10.39 33.70 -4.00
CA GLY A 515 11.66 34.42 -3.95
C GLY A 515 11.54 35.77 -3.23
N ASP A 516 12.62 36.56 -3.25
CA ASP A 516 12.69 37.87 -2.58
C ASP A 516 12.04 38.99 -3.39
N PHE A 517 10.79 38.78 -3.82
CA PHE A 517 10.01 39.77 -4.55
C PHE A 517 8.90 40.33 -3.66
N TYR A 518 8.82 41.66 -3.61
CA TYR A 518 7.87 42.37 -2.78
C TYR A 518 6.98 43.26 -3.64
N VAL A 519 5.67 43.23 -3.39
CA VAL A 519 4.72 44.14 -4.04
C VAL A 519 4.81 45.50 -3.36
N ALA A 520 5.39 46.48 -4.04
CA ALA A 520 5.49 47.85 -3.56
C ALA A 520 4.11 48.54 -3.57
N GLY A 521 3.42 48.55 -2.42
CA GLY A 521 2.27 49.42 -2.15
C GLY A 521 1.02 49.16 -2.98
N GLY A 522 0.09 48.37 -2.44
CA GLY A 522 -1.26 48.23 -2.99
C GLY A 522 -2.11 47.28 -2.14
N LYS A 523 -3.30 47.71 -1.73
CA LYS A 523 -4.29 46.78 -1.17
C LYS A 523 -4.89 45.98 -2.34
N ILE A 524 -4.46 44.74 -2.51
CA ILE A 524 -5.17 43.81 -3.41
C ILE A 524 -6.56 43.62 -2.79
N LYS A 525 -7.58 44.25 -3.37
CA LYS A 525 -8.98 44.02 -2.97
C LYS A 525 -9.33 42.59 -3.36
N VAL A 526 -9.31 41.68 -2.38
CA VAL A 526 -9.74 40.30 -2.56
C VAL A 526 -11.25 40.32 -2.84
N SER A 527 -11.64 40.04 -4.09
CA SER A 527 -13.04 39.70 -4.40
C SER A 527 -13.43 38.42 -3.65
N LYS A 528 -14.72 38.24 -3.34
CA LYS A 528 -15.20 36.97 -2.74
C LYS A 528 -14.69 35.81 -3.61
N LEU A 529 -14.09 34.79 -2.98
CA LEU A 529 -13.44 33.63 -3.61
C LEU A 529 -14.33 32.78 -4.54
N GLY A 530 -15.60 33.14 -4.72
CA GLY A 530 -16.54 32.42 -5.59
C GLY A 530 -16.97 31.04 -5.07
N VAL A 531 -16.47 30.62 -3.91
CA VAL A 531 -16.76 29.30 -3.33
C VAL A 531 -18.08 29.33 -2.56
N THR A 532 -18.97 28.40 -2.87
CA THR A 532 -20.23 28.20 -2.12
C THR A 532 -20.05 27.07 -1.14
N ILE A 533 -20.13 27.39 0.15
CA ILE A 533 -19.98 26.42 1.25
C ILE A 533 -21.36 26.07 1.80
N LYS A 534 -21.69 24.78 1.86
CA LYS A 534 -22.98 24.30 2.37
C LYS A 534 -22.92 23.93 3.85
N SER A 535 -21.77 23.45 4.32
CA SER A 535 -21.63 23.00 5.70
C SER A 535 -21.72 24.14 6.72
N ARG A 536 -22.38 23.87 7.84
CA ARG A 536 -22.48 24.79 9.00
C ARG A 536 -21.40 24.55 10.05
N ARG A 537 -20.72 23.40 10.02
CA ARG A 537 -19.63 23.06 10.96
C ARG A 537 -18.33 23.65 10.43
N ILE A 538 -17.59 24.36 11.27
CA ILE A 538 -16.40 25.13 10.86
C ILE A 538 -15.36 24.26 10.15
N ASN A 539 -15.00 23.10 10.72
CA ASN A 539 -13.99 22.22 10.12
C ASN A 539 -14.47 21.63 8.77
N ASP A 540 -15.70 21.12 8.73
CA ASP A 540 -16.27 20.58 7.48
C ASP A 540 -16.44 21.68 6.40
N ALA A 541 -16.77 22.90 6.83
CA ALA A 541 -16.89 24.08 5.96
C ALA A 541 -15.54 24.54 5.41
N PHE A 542 -14.49 24.49 6.24
CA PHE A 542 -13.12 24.73 5.81
C PHE A 542 -12.68 23.70 4.78
N ASP A 543 -12.87 22.40 5.06
CA ASP A 543 -12.52 21.33 4.13
C ASP A 543 -13.29 21.44 2.80
N GLU A 544 -14.60 21.72 2.86
CA GLU A 544 -15.43 21.95 1.67
C GLU A 544 -14.95 23.16 0.87
N GLY A 545 -14.63 24.26 1.56
CA GLY A 545 -14.13 25.48 0.95
C GLY A 545 -12.78 25.29 0.25
N MET A 546 -11.84 24.62 0.92
CA MET A 546 -10.50 24.36 0.40
C MET A 546 -10.53 23.34 -0.75
N ARG A 547 -11.32 22.26 -0.65
CA ARG A 547 -11.52 21.30 -1.75
C ARG A 547 -12.13 21.94 -3.00
N ALA A 548 -13.03 22.91 -2.83
CA ALA A 548 -13.62 23.61 -3.96
C ALA A 548 -12.67 24.66 -4.57
N TRP A 549 -11.80 25.26 -3.75
CA TRP A 549 -10.88 26.30 -4.22
C TRP A 549 -9.59 25.75 -4.82
N LEU A 550 -8.90 24.87 -4.07
CA LEU A 550 -7.58 24.32 -4.39
C LEU A 550 -7.59 22.78 -4.22
N PRO A 551 -8.37 22.06 -5.05
CA PRO A 551 -8.47 20.61 -4.94
C PRO A 551 -7.12 19.93 -5.13
N LEU A 552 -6.72 19.11 -4.14
CA LEU A 552 -5.44 18.39 -4.15
C LEU A 552 -5.18 17.59 -5.43
N PRO A 553 -6.15 16.81 -5.96
CA PRO A 553 -5.90 16.01 -7.16
C PRO A 553 -5.58 16.86 -8.40
N VAL A 554 -6.14 18.07 -8.51
CA VAL A 554 -5.90 18.94 -9.66
C VAL A 554 -4.45 19.41 -9.68
N ALA A 555 -3.92 19.89 -8.55
CA ALA A 555 -2.51 20.31 -8.45
C ALA A 555 -1.56 19.13 -8.73
N CYS A 556 -1.87 17.96 -8.16
CA CYS A 556 -1.08 16.73 -8.37
C CYS A 556 -1.06 16.31 -9.85
N PHE A 557 -2.22 16.17 -10.49
CA PHE A 557 -2.30 15.73 -11.88
C PHE A 557 -1.77 16.77 -12.86
N LYS A 558 -1.88 18.08 -12.57
CA LYS A 558 -1.19 19.13 -13.34
C LYS A 558 0.34 18.99 -13.29
N ALA A 559 0.91 18.66 -12.14
CA ALA A 559 2.35 18.40 -12.01
C ALA A 559 2.75 17.12 -12.77
N CYS A 560 1.99 16.04 -12.63
CA CYS A 560 2.26 14.78 -13.31
C CYS A 560 2.11 14.86 -14.84
N ALA A 561 1.20 15.72 -15.33
CA ALA A 561 1.05 15.96 -16.77
C ALA A 561 2.30 16.56 -17.41
N ARG A 562 3.06 17.38 -16.65
CA ARG A 562 4.35 17.98 -17.08
C ARG A 562 5.51 16.98 -17.07
N ALA A 563 5.41 15.91 -16.29
CA ALA A 563 6.40 14.85 -16.21
C ALA A 563 6.32 13.89 -17.44
N PRO A 564 7.37 13.08 -17.68
CA PRO A 564 7.41 12.14 -18.79
C PRO A 564 6.20 11.21 -18.84
N SER A 565 5.75 10.89 -20.06
CA SER A 565 4.70 9.90 -20.31
C SER A 565 5.29 8.49 -20.29
N ALA A 566 4.42 7.48 -20.27
CA ALA A 566 4.87 6.10 -20.41
C ALA A 566 5.64 5.84 -21.73
N ARG A 567 5.43 6.68 -22.77
CA ARG A 567 6.22 6.66 -24.01
C ARG A 567 7.61 7.27 -23.84
N THR A 568 7.72 8.40 -23.16
CA THR A 568 8.97 9.16 -23.10
C THR A 568 9.88 8.80 -21.94
N ALA A 569 9.35 8.16 -20.89
CA ALA A 569 10.10 7.80 -19.69
C ALA A 569 11.39 7.02 -19.99
N PHE A 570 11.33 6.05 -20.92
CA PHE A 570 12.45 5.19 -21.30
C PHE A 570 13.33 5.73 -22.42
N ARG A 571 13.16 6.99 -22.82
CA ARG A 571 14.14 7.66 -23.70
C ARG A 571 15.37 8.15 -22.93
N ASN A 572 15.26 8.25 -21.60
CA ASN A 572 16.40 8.55 -20.74
C ASN A 572 17.36 7.35 -20.73
N SER A 573 18.62 7.59 -21.11
CA SER A 573 19.68 6.57 -21.16
C SER A 573 19.89 5.90 -19.80
N HIS A 574 19.90 6.67 -18.71
CA HIS A 574 20.11 6.16 -17.35
C HIS A 574 19.04 5.15 -16.94
N ARG A 575 17.77 5.47 -17.23
CA ARG A 575 16.63 4.60 -16.93
C ARG A 575 16.64 3.31 -17.76
N MET A 576 17.12 3.38 -19.00
CA MET A 576 17.26 2.21 -19.86
C MET A 576 18.41 1.30 -19.44
N GLN A 577 19.55 1.88 -19.07
CA GLN A 577 20.70 1.15 -18.55
C GLN A 577 20.31 0.32 -17.33
N TYR A 578 19.49 0.88 -16.43
CA TYR A 578 18.97 0.15 -15.28
C TYR A 578 18.12 -1.08 -15.67
N LEU A 579 17.24 -0.98 -16.68
CA LEU A 579 16.41 -2.10 -17.12
C LEU A 579 17.19 -3.20 -17.87
N VAL A 580 18.27 -2.82 -18.54
CA VAL A 580 18.96 -3.65 -19.55
C VAL A 580 20.36 -4.11 -19.10
N GLY A 581 20.91 -3.54 -18.03
CA GLY A 581 22.16 -3.97 -17.41
C GLY A 581 23.43 -3.54 -18.17
N ASN A 582 23.57 -2.26 -18.50
CA ASN A 582 24.73 -1.66 -19.19
C ASN A 582 25.14 -2.33 -20.53
N LYS A 583 24.24 -3.09 -21.17
CA LYS A 583 24.46 -3.69 -22.50
C LYS A 583 24.01 -2.71 -23.59
N GLU A 584 24.95 -2.14 -24.33
CA GLU A 584 24.67 -1.14 -25.38
C GLU A 584 23.71 -1.64 -26.48
N ASN A 585 23.72 -2.94 -26.81
CA ASN A 585 22.95 -3.52 -27.92
C ASN A 585 21.95 -4.61 -27.48
N HIS A 586 21.13 -4.33 -26.46
CA HIS A 586 20.12 -5.30 -26.05
C HIS A 586 18.92 -5.35 -27.03
N PRO A 587 18.44 -6.56 -27.40
CA PRO A 587 17.40 -6.73 -28.41
C PRO A 587 16.07 -6.05 -28.07
N LEU A 588 15.73 -5.93 -26.79
CA LEU A 588 14.47 -5.32 -26.34
C LEU A 588 14.53 -3.78 -26.23
N THR A 589 15.71 -3.15 -26.32
CA THR A 589 15.89 -1.70 -26.10
C THR A 589 15.00 -0.86 -27.00
N LYS A 590 15.00 -1.17 -28.30
CA LYS A 590 14.19 -0.43 -29.28
C LYS A 590 12.69 -0.55 -29.03
N ALA A 591 12.22 -1.76 -28.70
CA ALA A 591 10.81 -2.00 -28.43
C ALA A 591 10.31 -1.22 -27.21
N ILE A 592 11.14 -1.10 -26.17
CA ILE A 592 10.82 -0.35 -24.93
C ILE A 592 10.86 1.16 -25.18
N GLN A 593 11.87 1.66 -25.92
CA GLN A 593 11.98 3.08 -26.25
C GLN A 593 10.85 3.58 -27.16
N ASP A 594 10.41 2.75 -28.12
CA ASP A 594 9.31 3.09 -29.01
C ASP A 594 7.96 3.05 -28.27
N CYS A 595 7.81 2.18 -27.26
CA CYS A 595 6.59 2.00 -26.45
C CYS A 595 5.34 1.96 -27.35
N SER A 596 5.34 1.07 -28.34
CA SER A 596 4.32 1.03 -29.39
C SER A 596 3.29 -0.06 -29.08
N PRO A 597 1.98 0.25 -29.04
CA PRO A 597 0.93 -0.77 -28.93
C PRO A 597 0.96 -1.81 -30.04
N GLY A 598 1.43 -1.46 -31.24
CA GLY A 598 1.55 -2.38 -32.38
C GLY A 598 2.89 -3.10 -32.47
N GLY A 599 3.81 -2.84 -31.53
CA GLY A 599 5.13 -3.48 -31.48
C GLY A 599 5.10 -4.89 -30.87
N PRO A 600 6.26 -5.56 -30.77
CA PRO A 600 6.36 -6.83 -30.06
C PRO A 600 5.98 -6.64 -28.58
N THR A 601 5.22 -7.59 -28.04
CA THR A 601 4.80 -7.51 -26.64
C THR A 601 6.02 -7.72 -25.76
N VAL A 602 6.29 -6.76 -24.87
CA VAL A 602 7.34 -6.84 -23.85
C VAL A 602 6.74 -6.42 -22.53
N ALA A 603 6.72 -7.31 -21.54
CA ALA A 603 6.22 -7.02 -20.20
C ALA A 603 7.17 -7.57 -19.13
N LEU A 604 7.21 -6.92 -17.96
CA LEU A 604 7.98 -7.39 -16.81
C LEU A 604 7.04 -7.72 -15.67
N VAL A 605 7.12 -8.96 -15.17
CA VAL A 605 6.45 -9.39 -13.95
C VAL A 605 7.24 -8.89 -12.76
N VAL A 606 6.64 -8.05 -11.91
CA VAL A 606 7.36 -7.42 -10.79
C VAL A 606 7.00 -8.05 -9.45
N LYS A 607 5.70 -8.27 -9.21
CA LYS A 607 5.21 -8.87 -7.97
C LYS A 607 4.01 -9.79 -8.23
N PHE A 608 3.69 -10.63 -7.25
CA PHE A 608 2.44 -11.39 -7.27
C PHE A 608 1.48 -10.85 -6.21
N VAL A 609 0.20 -10.93 -6.52
CA VAL A 609 -0.88 -10.64 -5.59
C VAL A 609 -1.81 -11.85 -5.55
N ARG A 610 -2.33 -12.15 -4.37
CA ARG A 610 -3.40 -13.12 -4.21
C ARG A 610 -4.72 -12.37 -4.17
N PHE A 611 -5.66 -12.78 -5.01
CA PHE A 611 -7.03 -12.30 -4.97
C PHE A 611 -7.96 -13.50 -4.94
N GLU A 612 -8.73 -13.65 -3.87
CA GLU A 612 -9.46 -14.88 -3.56
C GLU A 612 -8.50 -16.09 -3.56
N ASP A 613 -8.74 -17.07 -4.43
CA ASP A 613 -7.90 -18.26 -4.60
C ASP A 613 -6.98 -18.20 -5.83
N ARG A 614 -6.87 -17.02 -6.48
CA ARG A 614 -6.05 -16.83 -7.67
C ARG A 614 -4.74 -16.13 -7.34
N LYS A 615 -3.66 -16.62 -7.93
CA LYS A 615 -2.35 -16.00 -7.92
C LYS A 615 -2.17 -15.20 -9.21
N LEU A 616 -2.16 -13.87 -9.10
CA LEU A 616 -2.03 -12.98 -10.24
C LEU A 616 -0.67 -12.30 -10.23
N ALA A 617 -0.05 -12.21 -11.41
CA ALA A 617 1.22 -11.53 -11.60
C ALA A 617 0.97 -10.07 -11.99
N VAL A 618 1.40 -9.12 -11.16
CA VAL A 618 1.37 -7.70 -11.50
C VAL A 618 2.55 -7.40 -12.42
N CYS A 619 2.25 -6.89 -13.60
CA CYS A 619 3.23 -6.61 -14.62
C CYS A 619 3.05 -5.22 -15.24
N ARG A 620 4.17 -4.69 -15.75
CA ARG A 620 4.20 -3.49 -16.58
C ARG A 620 4.41 -3.89 -18.02
N ILE A 621 3.53 -3.43 -18.91
CA ILE A 621 3.67 -3.63 -20.36
C ILE A 621 4.49 -2.47 -20.91
N PHE A 622 5.70 -2.74 -21.40
CA PHE A 622 6.56 -1.72 -22.01
C PHE A 622 6.27 -1.51 -23.49
N SER A 623 5.84 -2.56 -24.20
CA SER A 623 5.53 -2.52 -25.63
C SER A 623 4.51 -3.59 -25.98
N GLY A 624 3.79 -3.40 -27.09
CA GLY A 624 2.76 -4.30 -27.58
C GLY A 624 1.47 -4.30 -26.74
N GLN A 625 0.74 -5.42 -26.81
CA GLN A 625 -0.52 -5.63 -26.08
C GLN A 625 -0.57 -7.05 -25.49
N ILE A 626 -1.30 -7.20 -24.38
CA ILE A 626 -1.60 -8.51 -23.78
C ILE A 626 -3.12 -8.69 -23.76
N SER A 627 -3.58 -9.86 -24.16
CA SER A 627 -4.99 -10.27 -24.11
C SER A 627 -5.10 -11.68 -23.55
N ALA A 628 -6.28 -12.06 -23.06
CA ALA A 628 -6.56 -13.43 -22.66
C ALA A 628 -6.35 -14.38 -23.87
N GLY A 629 -5.67 -15.50 -23.64
CA GLY A 629 -5.25 -16.47 -24.64
C GLY A 629 -3.90 -16.18 -25.31
N ALA A 630 -3.27 -15.03 -25.04
CA ALA A 630 -1.96 -14.71 -25.60
C ALA A 630 -0.89 -15.70 -25.14
N ARG A 631 -0.02 -16.13 -26.06
CA ARG A 631 1.12 -17.01 -25.76
C ARG A 631 2.41 -16.22 -25.80
N LEU A 632 3.08 -16.10 -24.65
CA LEU A 632 4.30 -15.31 -24.48
C LEU A 632 5.46 -16.20 -24.05
N TYR A 633 6.66 -15.90 -24.50
CA TYR A 633 7.90 -16.50 -24.04
C TYR A 633 8.30 -15.90 -22.70
N VAL A 634 8.76 -16.76 -21.78
CA VAL A 634 9.31 -16.35 -20.49
C VAL A 634 10.84 -16.29 -20.60
N LEU A 635 11.39 -15.08 -20.54
CA LEU A 635 12.81 -14.80 -20.61
C LEU A 635 13.38 -14.62 -19.19
N GLY A 636 14.65 -15.00 -18.97
CA GLY A 636 15.36 -14.74 -17.71
C GLY A 636 15.44 -15.89 -16.69
N ARG A 637 15.01 -17.12 -17.04
CA ARG A 637 15.42 -18.29 -16.23
C ARG A 637 16.89 -18.62 -16.50
N LYS A 638 17.64 -19.00 -15.45
CA LYS A 638 18.90 -19.74 -15.61
C LYS A 638 18.63 -20.89 -16.58
N ALA A 639 19.19 -20.82 -17.78
CA ALA A 639 19.07 -21.74 -18.92
C ALA A 639 18.09 -21.34 -20.03
N LEU A 640 18.56 -20.54 -20.98
CA LEU A 640 18.84 -21.12 -22.30
C LEU A 640 20.25 -21.70 -22.25
N LYS A 641 20.40 -22.91 -21.70
CA LYS A 641 21.53 -23.75 -22.10
C LYS A 641 21.27 -24.06 -23.57
N GLU A 642 22.32 -24.09 -24.39
CA GLU A 642 22.21 -24.52 -25.79
C GLU A 642 21.41 -25.84 -25.85
N GLY A 643 20.22 -25.81 -26.47
CA GLY A 643 19.35 -26.99 -26.63
C GLY A 643 18.04 -27.04 -25.83
N CYS A 644 17.73 -26.09 -24.93
CA CYS A 644 16.42 -26.04 -24.25
C CYS A 644 15.38 -25.23 -25.05
N GLU A 645 14.17 -25.78 -25.26
CA GLU A 645 13.05 -25.05 -25.85
C GLU A 645 12.62 -23.87 -24.95
N ALA A 646 12.40 -22.70 -25.55
CA ALA A 646 11.97 -21.51 -24.82
C ALA A 646 10.57 -21.72 -24.22
N LEU A 647 10.45 -21.57 -22.89
CA LEU A 647 9.20 -21.75 -22.16
C LEU A 647 8.15 -20.74 -22.63
N LYS A 648 7.02 -21.24 -23.13
CA LYS A 648 5.83 -20.43 -23.46
C LYS A 648 4.79 -20.56 -22.36
N VAL A 649 4.21 -19.43 -21.98
CA VAL A 649 3.07 -19.35 -21.05
C VAL A 649 1.86 -18.81 -21.79
N ALA A 650 0.68 -19.37 -21.50
CA ALA A 650 -0.59 -18.86 -21.99
C ALA A 650 -1.20 -17.97 -20.91
N VAL A 651 -1.58 -16.74 -21.29
CA VAL A 651 -2.29 -15.81 -20.41
C VAL A 651 -3.74 -16.27 -20.33
N GLU A 652 -4.24 -16.61 -19.15
CA GLU A 652 -5.61 -17.06 -18.95
C GLU A 652 -6.58 -15.88 -18.82
N SER A 653 -6.18 -14.84 -18.07
CA SER A 653 -6.98 -13.63 -17.89
C SER A 653 -6.12 -12.40 -17.60
N VAL A 654 -6.68 -11.21 -17.88
CA VAL A 654 -6.04 -9.91 -17.65
C VAL A 654 -6.97 -9.06 -16.79
N TRP A 655 -6.41 -8.33 -15.83
CA TRP A 655 -7.15 -7.57 -14.82
C TRP A 655 -6.54 -6.18 -14.59
N ALA A 656 -7.38 -5.18 -14.36
CA ALA A 656 -6.98 -3.89 -13.83
C ALA A 656 -7.01 -3.89 -12.31
N LEU A 657 -6.06 -3.18 -11.71
CA LEU A 657 -5.98 -2.98 -10.27
C LEU A 657 -6.96 -1.87 -9.84
N ARG A 658 -7.81 -2.14 -8.84
CA ARG A 658 -8.74 -1.14 -8.26
C ARG A 658 -8.65 -1.06 -6.74
N GLY A 659 -7.46 -1.21 -6.17
CA GLY A 659 -7.27 -1.29 -4.73
C GLY A 659 -7.90 -2.58 -4.18
N ARG A 660 -9.13 -2.50 -3.67
CA ARG A 660 -9.87 -3.61 -3.04
C ARG A 660 -10.42 -4.64 -4.01
N ASP A 661 -10.67 -4.23 -5.26
CA ASP A 661 -11.30 -5.05 -6.28
C ASP A 661 -10.38 -5.21 -7.51
N LEU A 662 -10.73 -6.16 -8.37
CA LEU A 662 -10.15 -6.32 -9.70
C LEU A 662 -11.22 -6.12 -10.78
N LEU A 663 -10.83 -5.43 -11.85
CA LEU A 663 -11.68 -5.26 -13.04
C LEU A 663 -11.17 -6.18 -14.16
N PRO A 664 -11.95 -7.14 -14.65
CA PRO A 664 -11.51 -7.96 -15.78
C PRO A 664 -11.34 -7.09 -17.03
N LEU A 665 -10.28 -7.34 -17.79
CA LEU A 665 -9.95 -6.66 -19.03
C LEU A 665 -9.89 -7.66 -20.18
N GLU A 666 -10.38 -7.27 -21.34
CA GLU A 666 -10.18 -8.06 -22.57
C GLU A 666 -8.72 -7.99 -23.04
N LYS A 667 -8.13 -6.79 -22.93
CA LYS A 667 -6.76 -6.51 -23.31
C LYS A 667 -6.18 -5.33 -22.53
N ALA A 668 -4.87 -5.30 -22.40
CA ALA A 668 -4.09 -4.19 -21.86
C ALA A 668 -3.00 -3.76 -22.86
N THR A 669 -2.78 -2.46 -22.98
CA THR A 669 -1.88 -1.85 -23.98
C THR A 669 -0.53 -1.41 -23.39
N ALA A 670 0.43 -1.07 -24.26
CA ALA A 670 1.74 -0.55 -23.87
C ALA A 670 1.61 0.66 -22.93
N GLY A 671 2.47 0.69 -21.91
CA GLY A 671 2.52 1.72 -20.87
C GLY A 671 1.65 1.44 -19.64
N VAL A 672 0.72 0.47 -19.69
CA VAL A 672 -0.20 0.14 -18.61
C VAL A 672 0.42 -0.83 -17.59
N ILE A 673 0.04 -0.65 -16.31
CA ILE A 673 0.22 -1.63 -15.24
C ILE A 673 -1.06 -2.48 -15.15
N CYS A 674 -0.92 -3.80 -15.21
CA CYS A 674 -2.05 -4.73 -15.09
C CYS A 674 -1.66 -5.99 -14.31
N ALA A 675 -2.65 -6.78 -13.93
CA ALA A 675 -2.45 -8.10 -13.35
C ALA A 675 -2.82 -9.18 -14.38
N ILE A 676 -2.00 -10.20 -14.52
CA ILE A 676 -2.23 -11.32 -15.44
C ILE A 676 -2.27 -12.64 -14.67
N ASP A 677 -3.14 -13.53 -15.13
CA ASP A 677 -3.20 -14.91 -14.66
C ASP A 677 -2.50 -15.81 -15.69
N ALA A 678 -1.45 -16.51 -15.27
CA ALA A 678 -0.76 -17.48 -16.11
C ALA A 678 0.08 -18.45 -15.28
N GLN A 679 0.06 -19.72 -15.68
CA GLN A 679 0.82 -20.77 -15.02
C GLN A 679 2.32 -20.68 -15.33
N GLY A 680 3.16 -21.03 -14.36
CA GLY A 680 4.62 -21.09 -14.54
C GLY A 680 5.35 -19.75 -14.51
N LEU A 681 4.65 -18.65 -14.25
CA LEU A 681 5.26 -17.34 -14.03
C LEU A 681 6.11 -17.32 -12.76
N VAL A 682 7.24 -16.62 -12.85
CA VAL A 682 8.18 -16.38 -11.75
C VAL A 682 8.31 -14.87 -11.57
N GLN A 683 8.64 -14.44 -10.37
CA GLN A 683 8.88 -13.02 -10.12
C GLN A 683 10.06 -12.58 -10.98
N ASN A 684 10.02 -11.34 -11.46
CA ASN A 684 11.09 -10.75 -12.25
C ASN A 684 11.27 -11.36 -13.64
N ALA A 685 10.32 -12.19 -14.08
CA ALA A 685 10.31 -12.74 -15.42
C ALA A 685 9.98 -11.66 -16.46
N THR A 686 10.73 -11.63 -17.54
CA THR A 686 10.39 -10.83 -18.73
C THR A 686 9.53 -11.68 -19.66
N LEU A 687 8.39 -11.16 -20.08
CA LEU A 687 7.49 -11.79 -21.03
C LEU A 687 7.66 -11.14 -22.39
N CYS A 688 7.85 -11.95 -23.43
CA CYS A 688 8.00 -11.45 -24.79
C CYS A 688 7.15 -12.23 -25.78
N SER A 689 6.58 -11.57 -26.80
CA SER A 689 5.93 -12.26 -27.92
C SER A 689 6.93 -13.01 -28.81
N GLU A 690 8.20 -12.60 -28.78
CA GLU A 690 9.29 -13.18 -29.59
C GLU A 690 10.26 -13.99 -28.73
N ALA A 691 10.89 -14.99 -29.33
CA ALA A 691 11.91 -15.80 -28.68
C ALA A 691 13.24 -15.05 -28.69
N VAL A 692 13.52 -14.32 -27.60
CA VAL A 692 14.75 -13.55 -27.44
C VAL A 692 15.69 -14.28 -26.48
N SER A 693 16.99 -14.24 -26.74
CA SER A 693 18.00 -14.96 -25.92
C SER A 693 18.24 -14.32 -24.55
N GLN A 694 17.93 -13.04 -24.38
CA GLN A 694 18.16 -12.25 -23.17
C GLN A 694 16.87 -11.56 -22.71
N GLY A 695 16.58 -11.65 -21.40
CA GLY A 695 15.51 -10.90 -20.74
C GLY A 695 16.04 -9.61 -20.11
N LEU A 696 15.15 -8.84 -19.47
CA LEU A 696 15.55 -7.62 -18.76
C LEU A 696 16.34 -7.96 -17.49
N ASP A 697 17.36 -7.15 -17.22
CA ASP A 697 18.31 -7.30 -16.10
C ASP A 697 17.96 -6.37 -14.92
N ALA A 698 16.73 -5.84 -14.89
CA ALA A 698 16.24 -4.84 -13.91
C ALA A 698 16.37 -5.22 -12.41
N ILE A 699 16.96 -6.38 -12.10
CA ILE A 699 17.07 -7.01 -10.79
C ILE A 699 18.51 -7.26 -10.35
N SER A 700 19.47 -7.48 -11.25
CA SER A 700 20.86 -7.83 -10.86
C SER A 700 21.54 -6.70 -10.06
N VAL A 701 21.03 -5.47 -10.16
CA VAL A 701 21.57 -4.29 -9.46
C VAL A 701 20.68 -3.80 -8.31
N GLY A 702 19.34 -3.74 -8.44
CA GLY A 702 18.49 -3.02 -7.47
C GLY A 702 17.74 -3.82 -6.40
N LEU A 703 17.73 -5.16 -6.43
CA LEU A 703 17.12 -5.98 -5.37
C LEU A 703 18.10 -6.37 -4.24
N LYS A 704 19.34 -5.86 -4.27
CA LYS A 704 20.34 -6.07 -3.19
C LYS A 704 20.07 -5.20 -1.96
N GLN A 705 18.83 -5.12 -1.51
CA GLN A 705 18.51 -4.44 -0.25
C GLN A 705 18.19 -5.45 0.85
N GLY A 706 18.99 -5.37 1.93
CA GLY A 706 18.82 -6.02 3.23
C GLY A 706 18.50 -7.51 3.16
N GLU A 707 19.48 -8.38 3.37
CA GLU A 707 19.15 -9.79 3.64
C GLU A 707 18.21 -9.88 4.83
N PRO A 708 17.10 -10.63 4.74
CA PRO A 708 16.19 -10.77 5.87
C PRO A 708 16.93 -11.45 7.02
N LEU A 709 16.91 -10.83 8.20
CA LEU A 709 17.72 -11.25 9.36
C LEU A 709 16.90 -11.95 10.43
N VAL A 710 15.61 -11.63 10.57
CA VAL A 710 14.81 -12.13 11.68
C VAL A 710 14.30 -13.51 11.32
N ARG A 711 14.73 -14.54 12.05
CA ARG A 711 14.35 -15.94 11.83
C ARG A 711 13.48 -16.46 12.97
N VAL A 712 12.42 -17.18 12.61
CA VAL A 712 11.49 -17.84 13.53
C VAL A 712 11.15 -19.24 13.03
N SER A 713 11.17 -20.23 13.93
CA SER A 713 10.60 -21.55 13.63
C SER A 713 9.08 -21.48 13.76
N VAL A 714 8.36 -22.01 12.79
CA VAL A 714 6.89 -22.04 12.75
C VAL A 714 6.43 -23.49 12.61
N ASN A 715 5.49 -23.89 13.44
CA ASN A 715 4.91 -25.22 13.48
C ASN A 715 3.39 -25.14 13.67
N THR A 716 2.66 -26.20 13.32
CA THR A 716 1.22 -26.32 13.64
C THR A 716 1.02 -27.34 14.75
N ALA A 717 0.09 -27.06 15.67
CA ALA A 717 -0.31 -28.06 16.67
C ALA A 717 -0.93 -29.32 16.02
N ASN A 718 -1.62 -29.14 14.88
CA ASN A 718 -2.19 -30.22 14.10
C ASN A 718 -1.17 -30.76 13.09
N LEU A 719 -0.81 -32.04 13.23
CA LEU A 719 0.12 -32.71 12.31
C LEU A 719 -0.44 -32.87 10.89
N GLU A 720 -1.76 -32.93 10.72
CA GLU A 720 -2.42 -33.02 9.41
C GLU A 720 -2.24 -31.74 8.58
N ASP A 721 -2.09 -30.59 9.24
CA ASP A 721 -1.94 -29.29 8.60
C ASP A 721 -0.48 -28.98 8.20
N MET A 722 0.49 -29.83 8.56
CA MET A 722 1.92 -29.57 8.31
C MET A 722 2.27 -29.51 6.83
N ASP A 723 1.73 -30.42 6.02
CA ASP A 723 1.96 -30.41 4.57
C ASP A 723 1.32 -29.18 3.92
N ARG A 724 0.11 -28.81 4.37
CA ARG A 724 -0.58 -27.60 3.93
C ARG A 724 0.20 -26.35 4.32
N LEU A 725 0.70 -26.26 5.55
CA LEU A 725 1.54 -25.15 6.02
C LEU A 725 2.79 -25.02 5.14
N LYS A 726 3.44 -26.13 4.81
CA LYS A 726 4.63 -26.14 3.94
C LYS A 726 4.32 -25.62 2.53
N GLU A 727 3.16 -25.97 1.97
CA GLU A 727 2.71 -25.47 0.66
C GLU A 727 2.34 -23.98 0.71
N ASP A 728 1.57 -23.57 1.71
CA ASP A 728 1.13 -22.18 1.89
C ASP A 728 2.31 -21.25 2.18
N LEU A 729 3.31 -21.69 2.96
CA LEU A 729 4.57 -20.97 3.16
C LEU A 729 5.36 -20.79 1.87
N LYS A 730 5.39 -21.80 0.98
CA LYS A 730 6.00 -21.65 -0.35
C LYS A 730 5.26 -20.64 -1.18
N VAL A 731 3.93 -20.65 -1.17
CA VAL A 731 3.12 -19.64 -1.87
C VAL A 731 3.40 -18.25 -1.30
N LEU A 732 3.44 -18.11 0.02
CA LEU A 732 3.74 -16.86 0.71
C LEU A 732 5.12 -16.30 0.32
N SER A 733 6.15 -17.15 0.23
CA SER A 733 7.49 -16.74 -0.19
C SER A 733 7.56 -16.23 -1.64
N VAL A 734 6.56 -16.54 -2.46
CA VAL A 734 6.44 -16.00 -3.84
C VAL A 734 5.64 -14.69 -3.86
N LEU A 735 4.74 -14.50 -2.91
CA LEU A 735 3.97 -13.25 -2.76
C LEU A 735 4.80 -12.16 -2.10
N ASP A 736 5.69 -12.53 -1.17
CA ASP A 736 6.54 -11.62 -0.42
C ASP A 736 8.02 -11.85 -0.75
N PRO A 737 8.67 -10.93 -1.51
CA PRO A 737 10.07 -11.10 -1.93
C PRO A 737 11.07 -11.08 -0.77
N SER A 738 10.68 -10.53 0.38
CA SER A 738 11.54 -10.40 1.57
C SER A 738 11.37 -11.57 2.54
N LEU A 739 10.44 -12.50 2.29
CA LEU A 739 10.26 -13.71 3.08
C LEU A 739 11.05 -14.88 2.48
N ARG A 740 11.90 -15.51 3.29
CA ARG A 740 12.51 -16.81 2.94
C ARG A 740 11.99 -17.90 3.86
N VAL A 741 11.80 -19.09 3.33
CA VAL A 741 11.40 -20.28 4.09
C VAL A 741 12.49 -21.33 3.95
N LEU A 742 13.01 -21.78 5.08
CA LEU A 742 14.08 -22.76 5.18
C LEU A 742 13.56 -23.98 5.93
N GLU A 743 13.89 -25.17 5.45
CA GLU A 743 13.71 -26.41 6.19
C GLU A 743 15.02 -26.70 6.92
N LEU A 744 14.99 -26.70 8.25
CA LEU A 744 16.17 -26.93 9.10
C LEU A 744 16.49 -28.43 9.18
N ASP A 745 17.72 -28.77 9.58
CA ASP A 745 18.17 -30.17 9.70
C ASP A 745 17.35 -31.01 10.69
N ASN A 746 16.69 -30.36 11.66
CA ASN A 746 15.78 -31.00 12.61
C ASN A 746 14.36 -31.21 12.05
N GLY A 747 14.10 -30.81 10.80
CA GLY A 747 12.80 -30.89 10.13
C GLY A 747 11.86 -29.72 10.43
N GLU A 748 12.27 -28.73 11.25
CA GLU A 748 11.46 -27.54 11.51
C GLU A 748 11.45 -26.60 10.30
N LEU A 749 10.31 -25.94 10.08
CA LEU A 749 10.17 -24.88 9.09
C LEU A 749 10.55 -23.54 9.72
N ALA A 750 11.57 -22.88 9.19
CA ALA A 750 12.03 -21.58 9.63
C ALA A 750 11.67 -20.49 8.61
N MET A 751 10.91 -19.49 9.05
CA MET A 751 10.65 -18.26 8.31
C MET A 751 11.76 -17.25 8.60
N VAL A 752 12.22 -16.55 7.57
CA VAL A 752 13.21 -15.47 7.66
C VAL A 752 12.61 -14.21 7.05
N THR A 753 12.50 -13.15 7.85
CA THR A 753 11.85 -11.88 7.51
C THR A 753 12.80 -10.68 7.70
N ALA A 754 12.45 -9.56 7.09
CA ALA A 754 13.27 -8.34 7.11
C ALA A 754 13.40 -7.70 8.51
N GLY A 755 12.34 -7.79 9.32
CA GLY A 755 12.26 -7.20 10.64
C GLY A 755 11.07 -7.74 11.44
N GLU A 756 10.84 -7.15 12.61
CA GLU A 756 9.76 -7.55 13.52
C GLU A 756 8.37 -7.23 12.97
N VAL A 757 8.19 -6.06 12.36
CA VAL A 757 6.89 -5.65 11.81
C VAL A 757 6.53 -6.54 10.62
N HIS A 758 7.52 -6.85 9.77
CA HIS A 758 7.33 -7.78 8.67
C HIS A 758 7.07 -9.23 9.15
N LEU A 759 7.73 -9.70 10.21
CA LEU A 759 7.43 -11.00 10.82
C LEU A 759 5.96 -11.10 11.23
N GLN A 760 5.46 -10.10 11.97
CA GLN A 760 4.07 -10.08 12.43
C GLN A 760 3.08 -10.08 11.26
N LYS A 761 3.38 -9.33 10.18
CA LYS A 761 2.59 -9.34 8.96
C LYS A 761 2.56 -10.73 8.30
N CYS A 762 3.69 -11.44 8.25
CA CYS A 762 3.73 -12.78 7.68
C CYS A 762 2.97 -13.80 8.53
N LEU A 763 3.03 -13.70 9.85
CA LEU A 763 2.23 -14.54 10.74
C LEU A 763 0.73 -14.27 10.56
N LYS A 764 0.35 -12.99 10.41
CA LYS A 764 -1.03 -12.62 10.09
C LYS A 764 -1.49 -13.17 8.74
N ASP A 765 -0.62 -13.12 7.72
CA ASP A 765 -0.89 -13.75 6.42
C ASP A 765 -1.18 -15.26 6.55
N LEU A 766 -0.52 -15.97 7.47
CA LEU A 766 -0.83 -17.39 7.73
C LEU A 766 -2.15 -17.57 8.49
N GLU A 767 -2.44 -16.71 9.47
CA GLU A 767 -3.76 -16.72 10.14
C GLU A 767 -4.90 -16.53 9.13
N ASP A 768 -4.73 -15.59 8.18
CA ASP A 768 -5.72 -15.32 7.12
C ASP A 768 -5.89 -16.52 6.17
N LEU A 769 -4.90 -17.41 6.07
CA LEU A 769 -4.98 -18.68 5.35
C LEU A 769 -5.68 -19.80 6.15
N GLY A 770 -6.07 -19.52 7.40
CA GLY A 770 -6.83 -20.42 8.27
C GLY A 770 -5.99 -21.12 9.34
N PHE A 771 -4.73 -20.73 9.53
CA PHE A 771 -3.89 -21.29 10.59
C PHE A 771 -4.07 -20.50 11.90
N THR A 772 -5.01 -20.92 12.75
CA THR A 772 -5.31 -20.21 14.03
C THR A 772 -4.43 -20.63 15.20
N ASP A 773 -3.90 -21.86 15.18
CA ASP A 773 -3.11 -22.46 16.28
C ASP A 773 -1.65 -22.69 15.85
N LEU A 774 -0.97 -21.62 15.43
CA LEU A 774 0.45 -21.65 15.07
C LEU A 774 1.33 -21.59 16.31
N GLU A 775 2.25 -22.53 16.42
CA GLU A 775 3.33 -22.50 17.40
C GLU A 775 4.54 -21.79 16.80
N VAL A 776 4.85 -20.62 17.34
CA VAL A 776 5.86 -19.71 16.80
C VAL A 776 6.98 -19.55 17.83
N SER A 777 8.23 -19.83 17.44
CA SER A 777 9.38 -19.64 18.33
C SER A 777 9.65 -18.15 18.60
N LYS A 778 10.47 -17.85 19.61
CA LYS A 778 11.02 -16.49 19.76
C LYS A 778 11.81 -16.08 18.51
N PRO A 779 11.78 -14.80 18.12
CA PRO A 779 12.56 -14.30 16.99
C PRO A 779 14.05 -14.33 17.30
N ILE A 780 14.84 -14.79 16.33
CA ILE A 780 16.27 -15.03 16.48
C ILE A 780 16.98 -14.39 15.29
N VAL A 781 18.15 -13.82 15.55
CA VAL A 781 18.99 -13.20 14.55
C VAL A 781 20.20 -14.12 14.34
N PRO A 782 20.64 -14.37 13.08
CA PRO A 782 21.89 -15.06 12.85
C PRO A 782 23.07 -14.24 13.39
N PHE A 783 23.99 -14.93 14.04
CA PHE A 783 25.32 -14.40 14.34
C PHE A 783 26.29 -14.90 13.26
N LEU A 784 27.42 -14.24 13.12
CA LEU A 784 28.57 -14.79 12.40
C LEU A 784 29.67 -15.10 13.40
N GLU A 785 30.61 -15.95 12.98
CA GLU A 785 31.79 -16.27 13.76
C GLU A 785 33.03 -15.72 13.06
N THR A 786 33.99 -15.22 13.82
CA THR A 786 35.26 -14.73 13.26
C THR A 786 36.42 -15.08 14.18
N ILE A 787 37.62 -14.81 13.70
CA ILE A 787 38.87 -14.99 14.42
C ILE A 787 39.54 -13.61 14.51
N ILE A 788 40.04 -13.25 15.68
CA ILE A 788 40.82 -12.01 15.85
C ILE A 788 42.31 -12.29 15.56
N PRO A 789 43.01 -11.38 14.84
CA PRO A 789 44.46 -11.43 14.72
C PRO A 789 45.14 -11.11 16.05
N ASP A 790 46.00 -12.02 16.52
CA ASP A 790 46.96 -11.71 17.59
C ASP A 790 48.27 -11.20 16.96
N THR A 791 48.51 -9.89 17.11
CA THR A 791 49.65 -9.20 16.51
C THR A 791 50.97 -9.44 17.26
N GLN A 792 50.94 -10.07 18.45
CA GLN A 792 52.12 -10.28 19.30
C GLN A 792 52.71 -11.69 19.19
N LEU A 793 52.16 -12.56 18.34
CA LEU A 793 52.61 -13.95 18.21
C LEU A 793 54.07 -14.05 17.70
N THR A 794 54.85 -14.87 18.40
CA THR A 794 56.20 -15.28 17.97
C THR A 794 56.14 -16.38 16.90
N SER A 795 57.21 -16.54 16.10
CA SER A 795 57.28 -17.59 15.07
C SER A 795 57.05 -19.02 15.61
N ALA A 796 57.45 -19.28 16.86
CA ALA A 796 57.21 -20.56 17.52
C ALA A 796 55.72 -20.77 17.85
N GLN A 797 55.01 -19.74 18.30
CA GLN A 797 53.56 -19.79 18.55
C GLN A 797 52.76 -19.92 17.25
N ILE A 798 53.23 -19.31 16.15
CA ILE A 798 52.63 -19.51 14.81
C ILE A 798 52.77 -20.97 14.36
N GLN A 799 53.90 -21.62 14.67
CA GLN A 799 54.11 -23.02 14.35
C GLN A 799 53.25 -23.95 15.21
N ASP A 800 52.93 -23.58 16.45
CA ASP A 800 52.03 -24.32 17.35
C ASP A 800 50.56 -24.29 16.88
N GLN A 801 50.17 -23.26 16.12
CA GLN A 801 48.85 -23.17 15.49
C GLN A 801 48.66 -24.14 14.32
N VAL A 802 49.75 -24.65 13.74
CA VAL A 802 49.67 -25.69 12.69
C VAL A 802 49.05 -26.94 13.29
N THR A 803 47.99 -27.41 12.64
CA THR A 803 47.26 -28.59 13.10
C THR A 803 47.35 -29.67 12.04
N GLU A 804 47.74 -30.86 12.46
CA GLU A 804 47.87 -32.05 11.62
C GLU A 804 46.71 -33.00 11.88
N CYS A 805 46.13 -33.54 10.82
CA CYS A 805 45.19 -34.66 10.90
C CYS A 805 45.65 -35.80 10.00
N ARG A 806 45.55 -37.03 10.50
CA ARG A 806 45.88 -38.27 9.81
C ARG A 806 44.66 -39.20 9.83
N VAL A 807 44.19 -39.64 8.67
CA VAL A 807 42.96 -40.45 8.57
C VAL A 807 43.25 -41.95 8.35
N ARG A 808 44.43 -42.29 7.80
CA ARG A 808 44.85 -43.68 7.53
C ARG A 808 46.37 -43.87 7.77
N GLY A 809 46.85 -43.55 8.96
CA GLY A 809 48.29 -43.64 9.25
C GLY A 809 49.09 -42.60 8.46
N GLU A 810 50.04 -43.02 7.61
CA GLU A 810 50.83 -42.12 6.75
C GLU A 810 50.24 -41.94 5.33
N SER A 811 49.25 -42.74 4.94
CA SER A 811 48.71 -42.72 3.56
C SER A 811 47.85 -41.50 3.23
N LEU A 812 47.38 -40.77 4.26
CA LEU A 812 46.70 -39.48 4.10
C LEU A 812 46.95 -38.60 5.31
N TYR A 813 47.60 -37.46 5.10
CA TYR A 813 47.73 -36.42 6.11
C TYR A 813 47.56 -35.02 5.50
N ILE A 814 47.04 -34.11 6.32
CA ILE A 814 46.95 -32.69 6.00
C ILE A 814 47.44 -31.87 7.19
N ARG A 815 48.24 -30.84 6.89
CA ARG A 815 48.70 -29.82 7.82
C ARG A 815 48.19 -28.48 7.34
N LEU A 816 47.43 -27.82 8.20
CA LEU A 816 46.87 -26.51 7.90
C LEU A 816 46.81 -25.64 9.15
N ARG A 817 46.59 -24.36 8.94
CA ARG A 817 46.30 -23.38 9.98
C ARG A 817 45.24 -22.41 9.50
N VAL A 818 44.50 -21.86 10.46
CA VAL A 818 43.41 -20.93 10.22
C VAL A 818 43.88 -19.54 10.60
N VAL A 819 43.68 -18.56 9.73
CA VAL A 819 44.14 -17.18 9.91
C VAL A 819 43.01 -16.19 9.61
N PRO A 820 42.97 -15.04 10.31
CA PRO A 820 42.03 -13.98 9.99
C PRO A 820 42.43 -13.23 8.71
N LEU A 821 41.43 -12.70 8.01
CA LEU A 821 41.60 -11.81 6.86
C LEU A 821 41.40 -10.35 7.28
N PRO A 822 42.17 -9.40 6.71
CA PRO A 822 41.90 -7.96 6.88
C PRO A 822 40.51 -7.57 6.35
N ASP A 823 39.86 -6.63 7.01
CA ASP A 823 38.51 -6.18 6.66
C ASP A 823 38.42 -5.63 5.23
N GLU A 824 39.49 -4.98 4.72
CA GLU A 824 39.54 -4.46 3.36
C GLU A 824 39.45 -5.58 2.30
N VAL A 825 40.09 -6.72 2.58
CA VAL A 825 40.02 -7.91 1.71
C VAL A 825 38.63 -8.53 1.79
N VAL A 826 38.05 -8.64 2.98
CA VAL A 826 36.70 -9.18 3.18
C VAL A 826 35.67 -8.34 2.43
N ASN A 827 35.75 -7.01 2.56
CA ASN A 827 34.85 -6.08 1.89
C ASN A 827 34.95 -6.18 0.35
N LEU A 828 36.15 -6.35 -0.21
CA LEU A 828 36.32 -6.55 -1.65
C LEU A 828 35.68 -7.87 -2.13
N LEU A 829 35.88 -8.96 -1.38
CA LEU A 829 35.31 -10.28 -1.69
C LEU A 829 33.78 -10.26 -1.63
N GLU A 830 33.20 -9.63 -0.61
CA GLU A 830 31.74 -9.49 -0.46
C GLU A 830 31.14 -8.68 -1.60
N LYS A 831 31.76 -7.55 -1.98
CA LYS A 831 31.33 -6.74 -3.15
C LYS A 831 31.40 -7.51 -4.47
N SER A 832 32.32 -8.46 -4.59
CA SER A 832 32.58 -9.22 -5.82
C SER A 832 31.94 -10.62 -5.83
N ALA A 833 31.10 -10.96 -4.86
CA ALA A 833 30.58 -12.31 -4.65
C ALA A 833 29.85 -12.90 -5.88
N GLU A 834 29.07 -12.09 -6.59
CA GLU A 834 28.28 -12.52 -7.75
C GLU A 834 29.17 -12.85 -8.97
N MET A 835 30.23 -12.06 -9.16
CA MET A 835 31.26 -12.32 -10.17
C MET A 835 32.05 -13.59 -9.83
N LEU A 836 32.44 -13.78 -8.57
CA LEU A 836 33.11 -15.00 -8.11
C LEU A 836 32.24 -16.25 -8.30
N HIS A 837 30.94 -16.14 -8.00
CA HIS A 837 29.99 -17.23 -8.21
C HIS A 837 29.77 -17.52 -9.70
N SER A 838 29.77 -16.50 -10.56
CA SER A 838 29.70 -16.65 -12.02
C SER A 838 30.99 -17.28 -12.58
N PHE A 839 32.14 -16.91 -12.02
CA PHE A 839 33.46 -17.45 -12.39
C PHE A 839 33.53 -18.93 -12.07
N ARG A 840 33.06 -19.34 -10.88
CA ARG A 840 32.97 -20.75 -10.49
C ARG A 840 32.09 -21.59 -11.43
N ARG A 841 31.12 -20.96 -12.10
CA ARG A 841 30.23 -21.60 -13.08
C ARG A 841 30.78 -21.58 -14.52
N GLY A 842 31.93 -20.94 -14.76
CA GLY A 842 32.56 -20.82 -16.07
C GLY A 842 31.95 -19.73 -16.97
N ASN A 843 31.14 -18.82 -16.44
CA ASN A 843 30.35 -17.84 -17.20
C ASN A 843 30.85 -16.40 -17.00
N VAL A 844 32.11 -16.10 -17.25
CA VAL A 844 32.67 -14.75 -16.97
C VAL A 844 33.47 -14.19 -18.15
N GLU A 845 33.36 -12.87 -18.35
CA GLU A 845 34.22 -12.07 -19.20
C GLU A 845 35.63 -11.96 -18.58
N GLU A 846 36.65 -12.49 -19.26
CA GLU A 846 38.05 -12.53 -18.76
C GLU A 846 38.59 -11.15 -18.31
N ALA A 847 38.13 -10.07 -18.94
CA ALA A 847 38.55 -8.70 -18.63
C ALA A 847 38.14 -8.26 -17.22
N ALA A 848 36.88 -8.49 -16.83
CA ALA A 848 36.37 -8.11 -15.50
C ALA A 848 37.05 -8.90 -14.37
N PHE A 849 37.34 -10.19 -14.63
CA PHE A 849 38.08 -11.01 -13.67
C PHE A 849 39.54 -10.59 -13.53
N SER A 850 40.18 -10.16 -14.63
CA SER A 850 41.55 -9.64 -14.59
C SER A 850 41.66 -8.36 -13.77
N ASP A 851 40.69 -7.44 -13.89
CA ASP A 851 40.64 -6.21 -13.09
C ASP A 851 40.38 -6.49 -11.60
N PHE A 852 39.48 -7.42 -11.29
CA PHE A 852 39.30 -7.86 -9.91
C PHE A 852 40.57 -8.48 -9.33
N ARG A 853 41.26 -9.32 -10.11
CA ARG A 853 42.50 -9.97 -9.69
C ARG A 853 43.59 -8.95 -9.39
N SER A 854 43.76 -7.91 -10.22
CA SER A 854 44.76 -6.85 -9.95
C SER A 854 44.40 -6.05 -8.70
N LYS A 855 43.13 -5.67 -8.53
CA LYS A 855 42.65 -4.99 -7.30
C LYS A 855 42.88 -5.83 -6.05
N LEU A 856 42.53 -7.12 -6.10
CA LEU A 856 42.74 -8.05 -4.99
C LEU A 856 44.23 -8.16 -4.65
N LEU A 857 45.10 -8.30 -5.64
CA LEU A 857 46.55 -8.37 -5.44
C LEU A 857 47.09 -7.11 -4.77
N ASN A 858 46.69 -5.92 -5.23
CA ASN A 858 47.13 -4.65 -4.65
C ASN A 858 46.72 -4.51 -3.17
N ILE A 859 45.45 -4.78 -2.84
CA ILE A 859 44.96 -4.73 -1.44
C ILE A 859 45.68 -5.76 -0.58
N CYS A 860 45.90 -6.97 -1.13
CA CYS A 860 46.63 -8.02 -0.43
C CYS A 860 48.09 -7.62 -0.17
N GLU A 861 48.79 -7.01 -1.14
CA GLU A 861 50.17 -6.54 -0.98
C GLU A 861 50.30 -5.42 0.06
N GLU A 862 49.30 -4.55 0.16
CA GLU A 862 49.28 -3.45 1.13
C GLU A 862 48.92 -3.92 2.56
N HIS A 863 47.86 -4.71 2.72
CA HIS A 863 47.28 -5.00 4.04
C HIS A 863 47.75 -6.31 4.67
N LEU A 864 48.07 -7.36 3.89
CA LEU A 864 48.48 -8.66 4.46
C LEU A 864 49.86 -8.67 5.14
N PRO A 865 50.85 -7.81 4.81
CA PRO A 865 52.10 -7.76 5.55
C PRO A 865 51.94 -7.36 7.02
N SER A 866 50.88 -6.59 7.34
CA SER A 866 50.56 -6.21 8.72
C SER A 866 50.07 -7.39 9.57
N CYS A 867 49.49 -8.41 8.92
CA CYS A 867 49.05 -9.67 9.53
C CYS A 867 50.20 -10.69 9.49
N ARG A 868 51.07 -10.68 10.51
CA ARG A 868 52.17 -11.68 10.60
C ARG A 868 51.60 -13.11 10.62
N GLY A 869 52.12 -13.97 9.74
CA GLY A 869 51.56 -15.30 9.49
C GLY A 869 50.56 -15.37 8.33
N SER A 870 50.44 -14.35 7.48
CA SER A 870 49.61 -14.43 6.26
C SER A 870 50.15 -15.43 5.21
N TRP A 871 49.32 -15.79 4.22
CA TRP A 871 49.63 -16.63 3.04
C TRP A 871 51.01 -16.30 2.43
N TRP A 872 51.41 -15.03 2.46
CA TRP A 872 52.56 -14.47 1.75
C TRP A 872 53.94 -14.92 2.27
N TYR A 873 54.01 -15.63 3.38
CA TYR A 873 55.29 -16.11 3.91
C TYR A 873 55.86 -17.37 3.19
N LYS A 874 55.18 -17.92 2.18
CA LYS A 874 55.65 -19.13 1.46
C LYS A 874 56.09 -18.86 0.01
N LYS A 875 57.18 -19.52 -0.40
CA LYS A 875 57.75 -19.48 -1.76
C LYS A 875 56.74 -19.90 -2.82
N LYS A 876 56.79 -19.24 -3.99
CA LYS A 876 56.11 -19.66 -5.25
C LYS A 876 56.27 -21.17 -5.46
N SER A 877 55.16 -21.91 -5.39
CA SER A 877 55.06 -23.24 -5.97
C SER A 877 54.28 -23.15 -7.28
N GLU A 878 54.93 -23.44 -8.40
CA GLU A 878 54.27 -23.60 -9.69
C GLU A 878 53.55 -24.95 -9.71
N PHE A 879 52.29 -24.99 -9.26
CA PHE A 879 51.45 -26.15 -9.53
C PHE A 879 50.09 -25.70 -10.03
N GLY A 880 49.63 -26.32 -11.11
CA GLY A 880 48.25 -26.22 -11.56
C GLY A 880 47.29 -26.92 -10.60
N VAL A 881 46.00 -26.93 -10.94
CA VAL A 881 44.95 -27.58 -10.15
C VAL A 881 45.25 -29.08 -9.99
N ARG A 882 45.31 -29.56 -8.74
CA ARG A 882 45.56 -30.97 -8.39
C ARG A 882 44.25 -31.75 -8.27
N PRO A 883 44.27 -33.10 -8.41
CA PRO A 883 43.06 -33.93 -8.42
C PRO A 883 42.16 -33.77 -7.18
N PHE A 884 42.74 -33.54 -6.01
CA PHE A 884 42.04 -33.46 -4.73
C PHE A 884 41.73 -32.03 -4.26
N ASP A 885 42.11 -31.00 -5.01
CA ASP A 885 41.81 -29.61 -4.65
C ASP A 885 40.30 -29.36 -4.45
N PRO A 886 39.38 -29.93 -5.26
CA PRO A 886 37.94 -29.79 -5.01
C PRO A 886 37.47 -30.36 -3.67
N ALA A 887 38.11 -31.43 -3.18
CA ALA A 887 37.79 -32.03 -1.88
C ALA A 887 38.24 -31.14 -0.71
N ILE A 888 39.41 -30.50 -0.85
CA ILE A 888 39.90 -29.50 0.11
C ILE A 888 38.98 -28.29 0.15
N VAL A 889 38.57 -27.77 -1.02
CA VAL A 889 37.63 -26.64 -1.12
C VAL A 889 36.29 -27.01 -0.48
N SER A 890 35.74 -28.20 -0.76
CA SER A 890 34.49 -28.66 -0.16
C SER A 890 34.61 -28.82 1.37
N GLY A 891 35.75 -29.31 1.87
CA GLY A 891 36.00 -29.42 3.31
C GLY A 891 36.12 -28.06 4.00
N PHE A 892 36.72 -27.08 3.32
CA PHE A 892 36.75 -25.69 3.76
C PHE A 892 35.35 -25.07 3.79
N GLU A 893 34.53 -25.31 2.77
CA GLU A 893 33.14 -24.85 2.74
C GLU A 893 32.34 -25.39 3.93
N LEU A 894 32.44 -26.68 4.24
CA LEU A 894 31.79 -27.28 5.41
C LEU A 894 32.25 -26.65 6.74
N PHE A 895 33.51 -26.24 6.84
CA PHE A 895 34.03 -25.53 8.02
C PHE A 895 33.47 -24.11 8.11
N VAL A 896 33.48 -23.35 7.01
CA VAL A 896 33.02 -21.96 6.98
C VAL A 896 31.51 -21.87 7.15
N THR A 897 30.72 -22.81 6.62
CA THR A 897 29.27 -22.81 6.81
C THR A 897 28.86 -23.13 8.26
N ALA A 898 29.67 -23.90 9.00
CA ALA A 898 29.38 -24.30 10.37
C ALA A 898 30.62 -24.17 11.28
N GLY A 899 30.78 -22.96 11.82
CA GLY A 899 31.86 -22.54 12.72
C GLY A 899 31.89 -23.28 14.06
N PRO A 900 33.01 -23.18 14.79
CA PRO A 900 33.27 -23.95 16.01
C PRO A 900 32.52 -23.47 17.27
N LEU A 901 32.03 -22.22 17.33
CA LEU A 901 31.33 -21.70 18.52
C LEU A 901 29.86 -22.14 18.57
N CYS A 902 29.14 -21.86 17.50
CA CYS A 902 27.68 -21.94 17.42
C CYS A 902 27.20 -22.66 16.16
N HIS A 903 28.09 -23.25 15.36
CA HIS A 903 27.77 -23.73 14.01
C HIS A 903 27.14 -22.63 13.14
N GLU A 904 27.57 -21.38 13.31
CA GLU A 904 27.18 -20.27 12.45
C GLU A 904 28.26 -20.01 11.37
N VAL A 905 27.92 -19.21 10.37
CA VAL A 905 28.82 -18.94 9.25
C VAL A 905 30.05 -18.15 9.72
N MET A 906 31.24 -18.60 9.31
CA MET A 906 32.50 -17.90 9.57
C MET A 906 32.68 -16.75 8.57
N ARG A 907 33.04 -15.56 9.06
CA ARG A 907 33.37 -14.37 8.24
C ARG A 907 34.84 -14.00 8.44
N GLY A 908 35.50 -13.57 7.36
CA GLY A 908 36.86 -13.02 7.45
C GLY A 908 37.93 -14.04 7.85
N VAL A 909 37.81 -15.29 7.40
CA VAL A 909 38.75 -16.36 7.71
C VAL A 909 39.37 -16.94 6.44
N ALA A 910 40.66 -17.20 6.48
CA ALA A 910 41.39 -17.94 5.48
C ALA A 910 42.04 -19.20 6.07
N VAL A 911 42.17 -20.24 5.25
CA VAL A 911 42.88 -21.48 5.60
C VAL A 911 44.16 -21.54 4.77
N VAL A 912 45.29 -21.65 5.47
CA VAL A 912 46.59 -21.85 4.84
C VAL A 912 46.93 -23.33 4.95
N VAL A 913 46.92 -24.02 3.80
CA VAL A 913 47.34 -25.42 3.72
C VAL A 913 48.86 -25.44 3.60
N GLU A 914 49.54 -25.90 4.64
CA GLU A 914 50.99 -25.96 4.68
C GLU A 914 51.51 -27.15 3.88
N GLU A 915 50.88 -28.30 4.05
CA GLU A 915 51.31 -29.56 3.45
C GLU A 915 50.12 -30.52 3.41
N TRP A 916 50.01 -31.31 2.34
CA TRP A 916 49.10 -32.45 2.31
C TRP A 916 49.67 -33.55 1.42
N PHE A 917 49.36 -34.79 1.77
CA PHE A 917 49.82 -35.98 1.07
C PHE A 917 48.68 -36.99 0.97
N VAL A 918 48.58 -37.64 -0.19
CA VAL A 918 47.67 -38.75 -0.46
C VAL A 918 48.44 -39.78 -1.26
N ASP A 919 48.45 -41.02 -0.78
CA ASP A 919 49.22 -42.14 -1.35
C ASP A 919 48.48 -42.83 -2.51
N GLU A 920 47.14 -42.80 -2.53
CA GLU A 920 46.31 -43.50 -3.53
C GLU A 920 45.32 -42.55 -4.22
N GLU A 921 45.19 -42.65 -5.55
CA GLU A 921 44.20 -41.93 -6.36
C GLU A 921 42.83 -42.63 -6.36
N ASP A 922 42.24 -42.87 -5.19
CA ASP A 922 40.88 -43.42 -5.04
C ASP A 922 39.86 -42.31 -4.79
N ALA A 923 38.71 -42.35 -5.50
CA ALA A 923 37.60 -41.44 -5.30
C ALA A 923 37.02 -41.53 -3.87
N ALA A 924 37.11 -42.68 -3.19
CA ALA A 924 36.69 -42.83 -1.80
C ALA A 924 37.52 -41.97 -0.81
N ILE A 925 38.77 -41.65 -1.17
CA ILE A 925 39.68 -40.85 -0.36
C ILE A 925 39.28 -39.37 -0.40
N ALA A 926 38.68 -38.90 -1.49
CA ALA A 926 38.20 -37.52 -1.60
C ALA A 926 37.17 -37.16 -0.51
N GLY A 927 36.22 -38.08 -0.23
CA GLY A 927 35.23 -37.87 0.84
C GLY A 927 35.84 -37.89 2.25
N GLN A 928 36.85 -38.73 2.46
CA GLN A 928 37.60 -38.78 3.73
C GLN A 928 38.44 -37.52 3.93
N LEU A 929 39.13 -37.06 2.87
CA LEU A 929 39.91 -35.81 2.88
C LEU A 929 39.02 -34.60 3.17
N MET A 930 37.84 -34.51 2.57
CA MET A 930 36.86 -33.45 2.85
C MET A 930 36.52 -33.38 4.35
N THR A 931 36.24 -34.53 4.96
CA THR A 931 35.93 -34.63 6.39
C THR A 931 37.14 -34.27 7.26
N ALA A 932 38.34 -34.75 6.86
CA ALA A 932 39.60 -34.45 7.53
C ALA A 932 39.89 -32.95 7.53
N VAL A 933 39.75 -32.29 6.37
CA VAL A 933 39.95 -30.84 6.22
C VAL A 933 39.02 -30.09 7.17
N ARG A 934 37.71 -30.41 7.17
CA ARG A 934 36.73 -29.78 8.07
C ARG A 934 37.14 -29.91 9.54
N ASP A 935 37.47 -31.11 9.98
CA ASP A 935 37.79 -31.38 11.39
C ASP A 935 39.13 -30.78 11.80
N THR A 936 40.12 -30.76 10.89
CA THR A 936 41.41 -30.09 11.11
C THR A 936 41.22 -28.59 11.22
N CYS A 937 40.40 -27.98 10.37
CA CYS A 937 40.08 -26.55 10.45
C CYS A 937 39.39 -26.21 11.77
N ARG A 938 38.42 -27.04 12.23
CA ARG A 938 37.78 -26.83 13.54
C ARG A 938 38.76 -26.95 14.70
N ALA A 939 39.67 -27.92 14.66
CA ALA A 939 40.70 -28.08 15.68
C ALA A 939 41.70 -26.92 15.67
N ALA A 940 42.12 -26.46 14.49
CA ALA A 940 42.99 -25.30 14.33
C ALA A 940 42.32 -24.00 14.81
N ALA A 941 41.04 -23.80 14.50
CA ALA A 941 40.29 -22.61 14.90
C ALA A 941 40.15 -22.49 16.43
N LYS A 942 40.06 -23.61 17.16
CA LYS A 942 40.05 -23.62 18.63
C LYS A 942 41.36 -23.16 19.27
N LYS A 943 42.47 -23.14 18.53
CA LYS A 943 43.76 -22.61 18.99
C LYS A 943 43.89 -21.10 18.83
N VAL A 944 42.91 -20.44 18.22
CA VAL A 944 42.92 -19.00 17.95
C VAL A 944 41.75 -18.34 18.69
N ALA A 945 41.85 -17.04 18.95
CA ALA A 945 40.81 -16.26 19.62
C ALA A 945 39.56 -16.13 18.73
N LEU A 946 38.57 -16.95 19.02
CA LEU A 946 37.26 -16.94 18.35
C LEU A 946 36.36 -15.85 18.94
N ARG A 947 35.58 -15.20 18.08
CA ARG A 947 34.59 -14.18 18.48
C ARG A 947 33.29 -14.32 17.72
N LEU A 948 32.23 -13.85 18.36
CA LEU A 948 30.94 -13.65 17.72
C LEU A 948 30.89 -12.28 17.05
N VAL A 949 30.21 -12.24 15.92
CA VAL A 949 29.92 -11.03 15.17
C VAL A 949 28.40 -10.88 15.12
N ALA A 950 27.89 -9.77 15.63
CA ALA A 950 26.47 -9.46 15.66
C ALA A 950 26.08 -8.57 14.48
N ALA A 951 24.88 -8.77 13.98
CA ALA A 951 24.25 -7.79 13.09
C ALA A 951 23.90 -6.53 13.89
N MET A 952 24.19 -5.36 13.32
CA MET A 952 23.91 -4.06 13.93
C MET A 952 22.90 -3.28 13.10
N TYR A 953 21.89 -2.74 13.79
CA TYR A 953 21.04 -1.69 13.26
C TYR A 953 21.65 -0.32 13.52
N ARG A 954 21.65 0.53 12.50
CA ARG A 954 21.68 1.97 12.67
C ARG A 954 20.29 2.41 13.09
N CYS A 955 20.20 2.91 14.31
CA CYS A 955 19.00 3.43 14.92
C CYS A 955 19.02 4.95 14.83
N THR A 956 18.11 5.52 14.04
CA THR A 956 17.92 6.97 13.94
C THR A 956 16.66 7.34 14.72
N VAL A 957 16.81 8.13 15.77
CA VAL A 957 15.72 8.58 16.64
C VAL A 957 15.50 10.06 16.46
N THR A 958 14.30 10.45 16.03
CA THR A 958 13.88 11.84 15.97
C THR A 958 13.05 12.18 17.20
N THR A 959 13.43 13.23 17.93
CA THR A 959 12.76 13.62 19.18
C THR A 959 12.81 15.11 19.44
N ALA A 960 11.84 15.63 20.19
CA ALA A 960 11.95 16.95 20.79
C ALA A 960 12.95 16.96 21.97
N SER A 961 13.51 18.14 22.27
CA SER A 961 14.49 18.34 23.37
C SER A 961 14.01 17.83 24.73
N GLN A 962 12.70 17.93 25.01
CA GLN A 962 12.11 17.52 26.29
C GLN A 962 12.15 16.00 26.52
N ALA A 963 12.20 15.19 25.46
CA ALA A 963 12.18 13.73 25.54
C ALA A 963 13.56 13.08 25.35
N LEU A 964 14.58 13.87 25.00
CA LEU A 964 15.94 13.41 24.71
C LEU A 964 16.56 12.56 25.83
N GLY A 965 16.44 12.98 27.10
CA GLY A 965 16.95 12.20 28.24
C GLY A 965 16.29 10.82 28.38
N LYS A 966 15.01 10.70 28.01
CA LYS A 966 14.30 9.42 28.01
C LYS A 966 14.74 8.53 26.85
N VAL A 967 15.03 9.11 25.69
CA VAL A 967 15.58 8.38 24.52
C VAL A 967 16.90 7.72 24.88
N HIS A 968 17.84 8.48 25.48
CA HIS A 968 19.14 7.95 25.93
C HIS A 968 18.99 6.81 26.94
N ALA A 969 18.05 6.91 27.88
CA ALA A 969 17.78 5.84 28.84
C ALA A 969 17.33 4.53 28.14
N VAL A 970 16.46 4.61 27.14
CA VAL A 970 16.00 3.42 26.39
C VAL A 970 17.11 2.86 25.51
N LEU A 971 17.89 3.71 24.84
CA LEU A 971 19.05 3.29 24.02
C LEU A 971 20.08 2.54 24.88
N ALA A 972 20.42 3.07 26.06
CA ALA A 972 21.36 2.44 26.99
C ALA A 972 20.87 1.07 27.47
N GLN A 973 19.57 0.93 27.78
CA GLN A 973 18.97 -0.36 28.16
C GLN A 973 19.05 -1.41 27.06
N ARG A 974 19.08 -1.00 25.79
CA ARG A 974 19.23 -1.88 24.62
C ARG A 974 20.68 -2.00 24.14
N LYS A 975 21.64 -1.59 24.97
CA LYS A 975 23.09 -1.64 24.65
C LYS A 975 23.44 -0.91 23.36
N ALA A 976 22.66 0.11 22.99
CA ALA A 976 22.93 0.90 21.82
C ALA A 976 24.03 1.93 22.13
N LYS A 977 24.98 2.08 21.21
CA LYS A 977 26.05 3.07 21.30
C LYS A 977 25.69 4.27 20.45
N VAL A 978 25.42 5.41 21.08
CA VAL A 978 25.16 6.67 20.38
C VAL A 978 26.42 7.09 19.64
N SER A 979 26.32 7.30 18.34
CA SER A 979 27.41 7.74 17.47
C SER A 979 27.34 9.23 17.20
N ASN A 980 26.13 9.76 17.01
CA ASN A 980 25.93 11.16 16.70
C ASN A 980 24.62 11.69 17.32
N GLU A 981 24.59 12.96 17.66
CA GLU A 981 23.43 13.67 18.15
C GLU A 981 23.46 15.09 17.60
N ASP A 982 22.59 15.36 16.63
CA ASP A 982 22.52 16.65 15.95
C ASP A 982 21.12 17.25 16.06
N ILE A 983 21.04 18.57 15.89
CA ILE A 983 19.76 19.28 15.78
C ILE A 983 19.53 19.51 14.29
N ASN A 984 18.37 19.08 13.80
CA ASN A 984 17.93 19.43 12.45
C ASN A 984 17.52 20.91 12.45
N GLU A 985 18.36 21.78 11.88
CA GLU A 985 18.14 23.23 11.87
C GLU A 985 16.84 23.66 11.17
N ALA A 986 16.35 22.85 10.23
CA ALA A 986 15.11 23.12 9.51
C ALA A 986 13.88 22.89 10.40
N THR A 987 13.92 21.93 11.32
CA THR A 987 12.74 21.49 12.11
C THR A 987 12.84 21.78 13.60
N GLY A 988 14.06 22.02 14.10
CA GLY A 988 14.37 22.19 15.51
C GLY A 988 14.26 20.90 16.34
N LEU A 989 14.10 19.74 15.69
CA LEU A 989 14.09 18.42 16.33
C LEU A 989 15.52 17.87 16.46
N PHE A 990 15.75 17.07 17.51
CA PHE A 990 16.99 16.34 17.68
C PHE A 990 16.94 15.03 16.91
N GLU A 991 18.02 14.71 16.23
CA GLU A 991 18.26 13.45 15.55
C GLU A 991 19.41 12.73 16.23
N VAL A 992 19.10 11.66 16.96
CA VAL A 992 20.07 10.81 17.65
C VAL A 992 20.33 9.59 16.80
N THR A 993 21.57 9.42 16.33
CA THR A 993 22.00 8.21 15.61
C THR A 993 22.78 7.31 16.56
N ALA A 994 22.37 6.05 16.68
CA ALA A 994 23.00 5.05 17.54
C ALA A 994 23.13 3.69 16.85
N MET A 995 24.16 2.92 17.19
CA MET A 995 24.34 1.55 16.73
C MET A 995 23.78 0.57 17.76
N MET A 996 22.83 -0.27 17.38
CA MET A 996 22.14 -1.22 18.26
C MET A 996 22.26 -2.65 17.72
N PRO A 997 22.60 -3.65 18.55
CA PRO A 997 22.54 -5.05 18.13
C PRO A 997 21.12 -5.44 17.72
N VAL A 998 20.95 -6.08 16.56
CA VAL A 998 19.62 -6.48 16.05
C VAL A 998 18.88 -7.37 17.06
N VAL A 999 19.61 -8.23 17.79
CA VAL A 999 19.03 -9.10 18.82
C VAL A 999 18.39 -8.33 19.99
N GLU A 1000 18.83 -7.10 20.26
CA GLU A 1000 18.29 -6.22 21.32
C GLU A 1000 17.18 -5.29 20.81
N SER A 1001 16.93 -5.28 19.51
CA SER A 1001 16.00 -4.33 18.86
C SER A 1001 14.52 -4.71 19.00
N PHE A 1002 14.21 -5.97 19.37
CA PHE A 1002 12.83 -6.44 19.47
C PHE A 1002 12.02 -5.64 20.49
N SER A 1003 10.87 -5.15 20.04
CA SER A 1003 9.95 -4.24 20.75
C SER A 1003 10.59 -2.92 21.20
N PHE A 1004 11.70 -2.51 20.59
CA PHE A 1004 12.37 -1.24 20.91
C PHE A 1004 11.49 -0.03 20.58
N CYS A 1005 10.92 0.02 19.37
CA CYS A 1005 10.11 1.17 18.93
C CYS A 1005 8.89 1.40 19.82
N ASP A 1006 8.26 0.32 20.30
CA ASP A 1006 7.11 0.42 21.21
C ASP A 1006 7.53 0.84 22.62
N HIS A 1007 8.66 0.32 23.10
CA HIS A 1007 9.22 0.76 24.38
C HIS A 1007 9.60 2.24 24.35
N LEU A 1008 10.22 2.70 23.27
CA LEU A 1008 10.59 4.09 23.06
C LEU A 1008 9.35 4.99 23.06
N ARG A 1009 8.35 4.68 22.22
CA ARG A 1009 7.09 5.44 22.13
C ARG A 1009 6.37 5.51 23.48
N LYS A 1010 6.32 4.41 24.23
CA LYS A 1010 5.67 4.37 25.55
C LYS A 1010 6.38 5.28 26.56
N ASN A 1011 7.71 5.28 26.59
CA ASN A 1011 8.47 6.09 27.56
C ASN A 1011 8.49 7.58 27.20
N THR A 1012 8.50 7.90 25.90
CA THR A 1012 8.49 9.29 25.41
C THR A 1012 7.07 9.84 25.23
N SER A 1013 6.02 9.10 25.59
CA SER A 1013 4.62 9.46 25.33
C SER A 1013 4.33 9.78 23.86
N GLY A 1014 5.04 9.09 22.95
CA GLY A 1014 4.95 9.30 21.50
C GLY A 1014 5.76 10.48 20.96
N MET A 1015 6.53 11.20 21.78
CA MET A 1015 7.33 12.35 21.35
C MET A 1015 8.61 11.98 20.60
N ALA A 1016 8.97 10.69 20.58
CA ALA A 1016 10.10 10.18 19.82
C ALA A 1016 9.66 9.04 18.91
N SER A 1017 10.16 9.06 17.68
CA SER A 1017 10.05 7.99 16.70
C SER A 1017 11.45 7.47 16.41
N ALA A 1018 11.57 6.16 16.20
CA ALA A 1018 12.84 5.54 15.83
C ALA A 1018 12.69 4.71 14.57
N GLN A 1019 13.78 4.67 13.80
CA GLN A 1019 13.91 3.82 12.64
C GLN A 1019 15.14 2.94 12.78
N LEU A 1020 14.99 1.67 12.40
CA LEU A 1020 16.02 0.66 12.49
C LEU A 1020 16.40 0.21 11.09
N GLU A 1021 17.62 0.48 10.68
CA GLU A 1021 18.14 0.10 9.37
C GLU A 1021 19.35 -0.82 9.55
N PHE A 1022 19.40 -1.94 8.81
CA PHE A 1022 20.59 -2.79 8.82
C PHE A 1022 21.81 -1.99 8.33
N SER A 1023 22.84 -1.92 9.17
CA SER A 1023 24.04 -1.18 8.85
C SER A 1023 25.17 -2.11 8.45
N HIS A 1024 25.62 -2.97 9.36
CA HIS A 1024 26.76 -3.86 9.15
C HIS A 1024 26.83 -4.96 10.21
N TRP A 1025 27.79 -5.86 10.01
CA TRP A 1025 28.19 -6.89 10.96
C TRP A 1025 29.33 -6.36 11.84
N GLN A 1026 29.13 -6.31 13.16
CA GLN A 1026 30.11 -5.80 14.12
C GLN A 1026 30.60 -6.92 15.04
N LEU A 1027 31.92 -6.96 15.24
CA LEU A 1027 32.56 -7.82 16.23
C LEU A 1027 32.05 -7.49 17.64
N ILE A 1028 31.62 -8.51 18.39
CA ILE A 1028 31.44 -8.40 19.83
C ILE A 1028 32.82 -8.58 20.47
N ASP A 1029 33.37 -7.49 21.03
CA ASP A 1029 34.67 -7.48 21.69
C ASP A 1029 34.61 -8.02 23.12
N GLU A 1030 34.01 -9.20 23.27
CA GLU A 1030 33.95 -9.98 24.51
C GLU A 1030 34.28 -11.43 24.15
N ASP A 1031 35.17 -12.07 24.91
CA ASP A 1031 35.47 -13.49 24.72
C ASP A 1031 34.35 -14.34 25.34
N PRO A 1032 33.62 -15.17 24.56
CA PRO A 1032 32.53 -15.99 25.10
C PRO A 1032 32.99 -17.03 26.13
N TYR A 1033 34.29 -17.36 26.18
CA TYR A 1033 34.88 -18.28 27.16
C TYR A 1033 35.81 -17.57 28.15
N TRP A 1034 35.72 -16.24 28.28
CA TRP A 1034 36.57 -15.51 29.23
C TRP A 1034 36.48 -16.10 30.63
N GLN A 1035 37.64 -16.36 31.22
CA GLN A 1035 37.79 -16.73 32.62
C GLN A 1035 38.92 -15.87 33.19
N PRO A 1036 38.80 -15.38 34.43
CA PRO A 1036 39.86 -14.63 35.08
C PRO A 1036 41.08 -15.54 35.25
N THR A 1037 42.22 -15.12 34.70
CA THR A 1037 43.46 -15.91 34.70
C THR A 1037 44.50 -15.35 35.66
N THR A 1038 44.45 -14.04 35.91
CA THR A 1038 45.37 -13.38 36.84
C THR A 1038 44.77 -13.28 38.24
N GLN A 1039 45.63 -13.21 39.25
CA GLN A 1039 45.19 -13.13 40.65
C GLN A 1039 44.41 -11.83 40.91
N GLU A 1040 44.78 -10.73 40.26
CA GLU A 1040 44.07 -9.44 40.33
C GLU A 1040 42.66 -9.54 39.70
N GLU A 1041 42.54 -10.20 38.53
CA GLU A 1041 41.25 -10.46 37.88
C GLU A 1041 40.34 -11.36 38.74
N MET A 1042 40.92 -12.36 39.41
CA MET A 1042 40.16 -13.25 40.30
C MET A 1042 39.70 -12.54 41.58
N GLU A 1043 40.44 -11.53 42.05
CA GLU A 1043 40.05 -10.69 43.18
C GLU A 1043 38.94 -9.70 42.82
N GLU A 1044 38.96 -9.12 41.61
CA GLU A 1044 37.98 -8.14 41.14
C GLU A 1044 36.69 -8.78 40.62
N TYR A 1045 36.79 -9.90 39.89
CA TYR A 1045 35.67 -10.55 39.21
C TYR A 1045 35.32 -11.93 39.79
N GLY A 1046 35.97 -12.37 40.88
CA GLY A 1046 35.75 -13.70 41.47
C GLY A 1046 36.30 -14.85 40.61
N GLU A 1047 36.31 -16.08 41.13
CA GLU A 1047 36.89 -17.24 40.42
C GLU A 1047 36.17 -17.61 39.10
N LYS A 1048 34.94 -17.13 38.90
CA LYS A 1048 34.11 -17.46 37.72
C LYS A 1048 33.74 -16.27 36.83
N GLY A 1049 34.15 -15.05 37.18
CA GLY A 1049 33.68 -13.85 36.49
C GLY A 1049 32.24 -13.50 36.88
N ASP A 1050 32.06 -12.73 37.94
CA ASP A 1050 30.75 -12.33 38.49
C ASP A 1050 30.01 -11.31 37.59
N SER A 1051 30.68 -10.75 36.58
CA SER A 1051 30.05 -9.89 35.56
C SER A 1051 29.35 -10.72 34.46
N PRO A 1052 28.16 -10.33 34.01
CA PRO A 1052 27.45 -11.06 32.97
C PRO A 1052 28.18 -10.92 31.62
N ASN A 1053 28.78 -12.00 31.14
CA ASN A 1053 29.38 -12.05 29.80
C ASN A 1053 28.28 -12.15 28.73
N HIS A 1054 28.13 -11.09 27.93
CA HIS A 1054 27.04 -11.01 26.94
C HIS A 1054 27.32 -11.91 25.74
N ALA A 1055 28.58 -11.98 25.29
CA ALA A 1055 28.98 -12.89 24.21
C ALA A 1055 28.65 -14.35 24.56
N ARG A 1056 28.91 -14.77 25.79
CA ARG A 1056 28.53 -16.10 26.30
C ARG A 1056 27.02 -16.29 26.32
N GLY A 1057 26.26 -15.29 26.79
CA GLY A 1057 24.80 -15.33 26.80
C GLY A 1057 24.20 -15.54 25.40
N TYR A 1058 24.72 -14.84 24.39
CA TYR A 1058 24.30 -15.03 22.99
C TYR A 1058 24.73 -16.40 22.45
N MET A 1059 25.96 -16.82 22.73
CA MET A 1059 26.48 -18.14 22.33
C MET A 1059 25.60 -19.28 22.87
N ASP A 1060 25.33 -19.27 24.17
CA ASP A 1060 24.55 -20.32 24.83
C ASP A 1060 23.10 -20.33 24.34
N ALA A 1061 22.52 -19.16 24.05
CA ALA A 1061 21.18 -19.08 23.46
C ALA A 1061 21.11 -19.76 22.07
N VAL A 1062 22.12 -19.52 21.21
CA VAL A 1062 22.20 -20.15 19.88
C VAL A 1062 22.47 -21.66 20.00
N ARG A 1063 23.38 -22.07 20.92
CA ARG A 1063 23.74 -23.47 21.12
C ARG A 1063 22.57 -24.30 21.65
N ARG A 1064 21.84 -23.82 22.67
CA ARG A 1064 20.65 -24.52 23.20
C ARG A 1064 19.62 -24.78 22.10
N ARG A 1065 19.40 -23.81 21.20
CA ARG A 1065 18.46 -23.96 20.08
C ARG A 1065 18.91 -25.05 19.10
N LYS A 1066 20.18 -25.06 18.73
CA LYS A 1066 20.73 -26.08 17.80
C LYS A 1066 20.91 -27.45 18.45
N GLY A 1067 20.54 -27.62 19.73
CA GLY A 1067 20.80 -28.83 20.49
C GLY A 1067 22.29 -29.08 20.73
N LEU A 1068 23.13 -28.04 20.63
CA LEU A 1068 24.55 -28.11 20.92
C LEU A 1068 24.77 -28.09 22.44
N PRO A 1069 25.81 -28.78 22.94
CA PRO A 1069 26.10 -28.81 24.37
C PRO A 1069 26.46 -27.41 24.86
N THR A 1070 25.82 -26.98 25.96
CA THR A 1070 26.20 -25.81 26.76
C THR A 1070 26.89 -26.27 28.04
N ASP A 1071 27.76 -25.44 28.59
CA ASP A 1071 28.49 -25.73 29.84
C ASP A 1071 27.62 -25.55 31.10
N ASP A 1072 26.30 -25.50 30.94
CA ASP A 1072 25.36 -25.45 32.06
C ASP A 1072 25.50 -26.75 32.85
N VAL A 1073 25.77 -26.64 34.16
CA VAL A 1073 25.81 -27.81 35.05
C VAL A 1073 24.38 -28.35 35.17
N ILE A 1074 24.03 -29.31 34.31
CA ILE A 1074 22.80 -30.09 34.48
C ILE A 1074 23.03 -30.91 35.75
N VAL A 1075 22.36 -30.55 36.86
CA VAL A 1075 22.35 -31.39 38.06
C VAL A 1075 21.50 -32.62 37.72
N VAL A 1076 22.10 -33.62 37.10
CA VAL A 1076 21.42 -34.85 36.65
C VAL A 1076 21.03 -35.74 37.84
N SER A 1077 21.57 -35.51 39.05
CA SER A 1077 21.16 -36.27 40.25
C SER A 1077 21.49 -35.52 41.55
N ALA A 1078 20.48 -35.15 42.34
CA ALA A 1078 20.66 -34.64 43.71
C ALA A 1078 21.07 -35.74 44.72
N GLU A 1079 21.07 -37.01 44.30
CA GLU A 1079 21.37 -38.14 45.17
C GLU A 1079 22.81 -38.63 44.98
N LYS A 1080 23.74 -38.10 45.79
CA LYS A 1080 24.94 -38.78 46.34
C LYS A 1080 26.04 -37.84 46.87
N GLN A 1081 25.73 -36.63 47.32
CA GLN A 1081 26.72 -35.79 48.01
C GLN A 1081 27.13 -36.31 49.41
N ARG A 1082 26.46 -37.33 49.98
CA ARG A 1082 26.80 -37.86 51.32
C ARG A 1082 27.91 -38.92 51.38
N ASN A 1083 28.38 -39.48 50.25
CA ASN A 1083 29.31 -40.62 50.27
C ASN A 1083 30.76 -40.31 49.85
N LEU A 1084 31.10 -39.08 49.48
CA LEU A 1084 32.45 -38.72 49.00
C LEU A 1084 33.41 -38.21 50.08
N THR A 1085 32.96 -38.02 51.32
CA THR A 1085 33.82 -37.59 52.45
C THR A 1085 34.47 -38.73 53.24
N LYS A 1086 34.55 -39.94 52.68
CA LYS A 1086 35.14 -41.08 53.40
C LYS A 1086 36.40 -41.70 52.81
N ASN A 1087 37.02 -41.16 51.76
CA ASN A 1087 38.38 -41.52 51.38
C ASN A 1087 39.02 -40.46 50.46
N LYS A 1088 39.51 -39.37 51.05
CA LYS A 1088 40.65 -38.61 50.52
C LYS A 1088 41.57 -38.25 51.67
#